data_AF-A0A2J6Q8E7-F1
#
_entry.id   AF-A0A2J6Q8E7-F1
#
_cell.length_a   1.000
_cell.length_b   1.000
_cell.length_c   1.000
_cell.angle_alpha   90.00
_cell.angle_beta   90.00
_cell.angle_gamma   90.00
#
_symmetry.space_group_name_H-M   'P 1'
#
loop_
_entity.id
_entity.type
_entity.pdbx_description
1 polymer ?
#
loop_
_entity_poly.entity_id
_entity_poly.type
_entity_poly.pdbx_seq_one_letter_code
_entity_poly.pdbx_strand_id
1 'polypeptide(L)'
;MDPATALGVASSIVQLVSFTGDLISKGNEICKSVNGALSENRELETIAASLQELSSELPWTLFNDSKRSLSKTEKQMQDLSHGCKTLSTQLLDAVKALKISGSPTRWKSFRQALLIVWQEPKIIALETRLERYRRQLDTVLLISLKESIESISEGTNKHERISSRVLGKNPTDEWKAELIDSLYTENWQSKREQDLAIFSAKLSAGSKQEKEFTDQSRILEKLRFKNMEDRAEGIAATHANTFNWIFIDEEDSAHDYRNVPKFGTSVKNEVSKSGDIPWDNFVKWLQEDSALYWITGKPGSGKSTLMKYLHNDPRIPALLQHWSGELPLTIAGFFFWNSGTEMQMSKLGLLQTLLHCALGNDCKLIPTLFPERWRSYMLLGGSHHPWSMSELLRAFKILISDSSRAFFFLIDGLDEFDGEGAELADFIQDAVLLRTNVKICVASRPWLVFEDAFQRLPSLRLEVLTSADIYLFVTEKLCGNRMFLELQKLQPQEAECLISEVTAKPSGVFLWVRLVVASLLEGLRDGDSIQDLRERLLELPSDLERLFSKILDQLNPAYFRQASIYLQLVGTAHKIPLSLLDLSLAEDEFQRTTSFQIQPMSPDEVSFRTETMRRRLSSRCKGLLEVTWSGETGIFIVQYLHRTVKDYLRRADIWRHIISGAEPFNPDLILAGTFLHAMKVMTLSRDTFKTFWKYFKLCL
;
A
#
# COMPACT_ATOMS: atom_id res chain seq x y z
N MET A 1 32.97 -15.55 -21.42
CA MET A 1 31.90 -15.05 -20.53
C MET A 1 32.50 -13.93 -19.71
N ASP A 2 31.80 -12.83 -19.48
CA ASP A 2 32.30 -11.80 -18.58
C ASP A 2 32.26 -12.29 -17.12
N PRO A 3 33.12 -11.77 -16.23
CA PRO A 3 33.22 -12.26 -14.85
C PRO A 3 31.94 -12.10 -14.01
N ALA A 4 31.14 -11.07 -14.27
CA ALA A 4 29.89 -10.82 -13.54
C ALA A 4 28.88 -11.94 -13.82
N THR A 5 28.73 -12.29 -15.09
CA THR A 5 27.89 -13.40 -15.55
C THR A 5 28.37 -14.74 -14.98
N ALA A 6 29.67 -14.99 -14.96
CA ALA A 6 30.23 -16.22 -14.38
C ALA A 6 29.94 -16.33 -12.87
N LEU A 7 30.10 -15.25 -12.12
CA LEU A 7 29.76 -15.20 -10.68
C LEU A 7 28.26 -15.35 -10.43
N GLY A 8 27.40 -14.83 -11.32
CA GLY A 8 25.96 -15.05 -11.26
C GLY A 8 25.59 -16.53 -11.36
N VAL A 9 26.10 -17.22 -12.40
CA VAL A 9 25.87 -18.67 -12.59
C VAL A 9 26.42 -19.47 -11.41
N ALA A 10 27.61 -19.10 -10.92
CA ALA A 10 28.21 -19.70 -9.73
C ALA A 10 27.31 -19.62 -8.51
N SER A 11 26.80 -18.41 -8.22
CA SER A 11 25.94 -18.15 -7.07
C SER A 11 24.66 -19.00 -7.14
N SER A 12 23.99 -19.04 -8.29
CA SER A 12 22.79 -19.86 -8.47
C SER A 12 23.06 -21.36 -8.23
N ILE A 13 24.19 -21.89 -8.71
CA ILE A 13 24.54 -23.30 -8.49
C ILE A 13 24.87 -23.55 -7.02
N VAL A 14 25.63 -22.67 -6.37
CA VAL A 14 25.96 -22.77 -4.94
C VAL A 14 24.69 -22.73 -4.09
N GLN A 15 23.74 -21.85 -4.41
CA GLN A 15 22.44 -21.76 -3.73
C GLN A 15 21.64 -23.06 -3.88
N LEU A 16 21.57 -23.62 -5.09
CA LEU A 16 20.87 -24.88 -5.34
C LEU A 16 21.51 -26.05 -4.58
N VAL A 17 22.84 -26.14 -4.60
CA VAL A 17 23.59 -27.19 -3.89
C VAL A 17 23.38 -27.06 -2.38
N SER A 18 23.50 -25.86 -1.82
CA SER A 18 23.29 -25.60 -0.39
C SER A 18 21.86 -25.92 0.03
N PHE A 19 20.86 -25.45 -0.72
CA PHE A 19 19.45 -25.72 -0.44
C PHE A 19 19.15 -27.22 -0.43
N THR A 20 19.69 -27.95 -1.40
CA THR A 20 19.48 -29.40 -1.49
C THR A 20 20.17 -30.13 -0.34
N GLY A 21 21.36 -29.70 0.06
CA GLY A 21 22.06 -30.23 1.23
C GLY A 21 21.29 -30.00 2.54
N ASP A 22 20.81 -28.77 2.76
CA ASP A 22 20.02 -28.41 3.94
C ASP A 22 18.71 -29.21 4.02
N LEU A 23 18.05 -29.42 2.89
CA LEU A 23 16.83 -30.22 2.77
C LEU A 23 17.08 -31.70 3.12
N ILE A 24 18.17 -32.28 2.65
CA ILE A 24 18.56 -33.67 2.97
C ILE A 24 18.86 -33.80 4.47
N SER A 25 19.64 -32.87 5.02
CA SER A 25 20.00 -32.84 6.44
C SER A 25 18.78 -32.71 7.35
N LYS A 26 17.88 -31.76 7.08
CA LYS A 26 16.65 -31.57 7.85
C LYS A 26 15.65 -32.70 7.68
N GLY A 27 15.51 -33.27 6.48
CA GLY A 27 14.71 -34.47 6.28
C GLY A 27 15.15 -35.62 7.19
N ASN A 28 16.47 -35.77 7.39
CA ASN A 28 17.05 -36.75 8.31
C ASN A 28 16.79 -36.43 9.80
N GLU A 29 16.77 -35.15 10.20
CA GLU A 29 16.41 -34.72 11.55
C GLU A 29 14.91 -34.91 11.86
N ILE A 30 14.03 -34.54 10.92
CA ILE A 30 12.57 -34.70 11.04
C ILE A 30 12.21 -36.17 11.21
N CYS A 31 12.84 -37.04 10.41
CA CYS A 31 12.74 -38.50 10.53
C CYS A 31 13.03 -39.03 11.95
N LYS A 32 13.90 -38.34 12.70
CA LYS A 32 14.35 -38.72 14.06
C LYS A 32 13.54 -38.08 15.20
N SER A 33 12.74 -37.04 14.96
CA SER A 33 12.00 -36.30 16.01
C SER A 33 10.66 -36.97 16.42
N VAL A 34 10.22 -36.88 17.68
CA VAL A 34 9.14 -37.73 18.25
C VAL A 34 7.73 -37.14 18.11
N ASN A 35 7.56 -35.82 17.94
CA ASN A 35 6.23 -35.17 17.94
C ASN A 35 5.93 -34.50 16.59
N GLY A 36 5.04 -35.11 15.80
CA GLY A 36 4.59 -34.61 14.51
C GLY A 36 3.29 -33.80 14.61
N ALA A 37 3.17 -32.75 13.80
CA ALA A 37 1.95 -31.97 13.67
C ALA A 37 1.61 -31.71 12.19
N LEU A 38 0.32 -31.86 11.89
CA LEU A 38 -0.50 -31.69 10.67
C LEU A 38 -0.12 -30.68 9.54
N SER A 39 1.06 -30.05 9.49
CA SER A 39 1.46 -29.07 8.44
C SER A 39 2.20 -29.66 7.22
N GLU A 40 2.63 -30.92 7.29
CA GLU A 40 3.72 -31.48 6.48
C GLU A 40 3.41 -31.73 4.97
N ASN A 41 2.16 -32.00 4.58
CA ASN A 41 1.83 -32.24 3.16
C ASN A 41 1.93 -30.97 2.28
N ARG A 42 1.69 -29.78 2.86
CA ARG A 42 1.81 -28.49 2.15
C ARG A 42 3.26 -28.00 2.11
N GLU A 43 4.08 -28.43 3.06
CA GLU A 43 5.53 -28.13 3.10
C GLU A 43 6.26 -28.81 1.94
N LEU A 44 5.91 -30.06 1.60
CA LEU A 44 6.49 -30.76 0.44
C LEU A 44 6.14 -30.11 -0.91
N GLU A 45 4.94 -29.55 -1.05
CA GLU A 45 4.56 -28.78 -2.25
C GLU A 45 5.39 -27.49 -2.37
N THR A 46 5.67 -26.85 -1.24
CA THR A 46 6.50 -25.63 -1.17
C THR A 46 7.96 -25.95 -1.49
N ILE A 47 8.50 -27.05 -0.94
CA ILE A 47 9.86 -27.54 -1.25
C ILE A 47 10.01 -27.83 -2.74
N ALA A 48 9.04 -28.55 -3.33
CA ALA A 48 9.07 -28.88 -4.75
C ALA A 48 8.97 -27.62 -5.63
N ALA A 49 8.12 -26.65 -5.27
CA ALA A 49 8.01 -25.39 -5.98
C ALA A 49 9.33 -24.61 -5.97
N SER A 50 10.01 -24.55 -4.82
CA SER A 50 11.27 -23.80 -4.68
C SER A 50 12.47 -24.47 -5.35
N LEU A 51 12.56 -25.80 -5.30
CA LEU A 51 13.52 -26.55 -6.13
C LEU A 51 13.30 -26.30 -7.61
N GLN A 52 12.03 -26.23 -8.04
CA GLN A 52 11.69 -25.92 -9.41
C GLN A 52 12.05 -24.47 -9.78
N GLU A 53 11.80 -23.51 -8.90
CA GLU A 53 12.17 -22.10 -9.06
C GLU A 53 13.69 -21.92 -9.19
N LEU A 54 14.47 -22.39 -8.21
CA LEU A 54 15.94 -22.34 -8.23
C LEU A 54 16.53 -23.07 -9.45
N SER A 55 15.92 -24.18 -9.88
CA SER A 55 16.34 -24.89 -11.10
C SER A 55 16.02 -24.11 -12.38
N SER A 56 14.95 -23.30 -12.37
CA SER A 56 14.55 -22.46 -13.49
C SER A 56 15.33 -21.16 -13.60
N GLU A 57 15.83 -20.62 -12.48
CA GLU A 57 16.68 -19.41 -12.39
C GLU A 57 18.10 -19.63 -12.93
N LEU A 58 18.53 -20.89 -13.11
CA LEU A 58 19.83 -21.20 -13.71
C LEU A 58 19.94 -20.60 -15.13
N PRO A 59 20.96 -19.77 -15.46
CA PRO A 59 21.09 -19.09 -16.75
C PRO A 59 21.46 -20.03 -17.93
N TRP A 60 20.56 -20.94 -18.30
CA TRP A 60 20.78 -21.96 -19.35
C TRP A 60 20.81 -21.38 -20.77
N THR A 61 20.22 -20.20 -20.99
CA THR A 61 20.18 -19.52 -22.29
C THR A 61 21.53 -18.91 -22.68
N LEU A 62 22.39 -18.60 -21.72
CA LEU A 62 23.69 -17.97 -21.95
C LEU A 62 24.69 -18.88 -22.68
N PHE A 63 24.47 -20.20 -22.63
CA PHE A 63 25.32 -21.20 -23.28
C PHE A 63 24.74 -21.73 -24.60
N ASN A 64 23.57 -21.24 -25.02
CA ASN A 64 22.83 -21.72 -26.20
C ASN A 64 23.04 -20.85 -27.46
N ASP A 65 23.95 -19.87 -27.42
CA ASP A 65 24.23 -19.03 -28.58
C ASP A 65 25.03 -19.83 -29.63
N SER A 66 24.31 -20.36 -30.63
CA SER A 66 24.79 -21.31 -31.64
C SER A 66 25.87 -20.77 -32.59
N LYS A 67 26.29 -19.51 -32.42
CA LYS A 67 27.34 -18.85 -33.22
C LYS A 67 28.68 -18.68 -32.49
N ARG A 68 28.78 -18.94 -31.18
CA ARG A 68 30.03 -18.73 -30.41
C ARG A 68 30.69 -20.06 -30.00
N SER A 69 31.97 -20.22 -30.32
CA SER A 69 32.80 -21.30 -29.78
C SER A 69 33.00 -21.10 -28.27
N LEU A 70 32.34 -21.92 -27.44
CA LEU A 70 32.54 -21.93 -25.99
C LEU A 70 33.97 -22.36 -25.65
N SER A 71 34.60 -21.62 -24.73
CA SER A 71 35.88 -21.97 -24.12
C SER A 71 35.79 -23.29 -23.33
N LYS A 72 36.93 -23.88 -22.99
CA LYS A 72 36.99 -25.14 -22.24
C LYS A 72 36.32 -25.03 -20.87
N THR A 73 36.50 -23.91 -20.19
CA THR A 73 35.90 -23.58 -18.89
C THR A 73 34.39 -23.35 -19.01
N GLU A 74 33.92 -22.64 -20.04
CA GLU A 74 32.49 -22.45 -20.28
C GLU A 74 31.75 -23.78 -20.57
N LYS A 75 32.36 -24.71 -21.33
CA LYS A 75 31.79 -26.04 -21.55
C LYS A 75 31.67 -26.84 -20.25
N GLN A 76 32.71 -26.82 -19.42
CA GLN A 76 32.68 -27.48 -18.11
C GLN A 76 31.60 -26.89 -17.19
N MET A 77 31.40 -25.58 -17.23
CA MET A 77 30.38 -24.90 -16.45
C MET A 77 28.95 -25.21 -16.96
N GLN A 78 28.78 -25.37 -18.28
CA GLN A 78 27.55 -25.84 -18.91
C GLN A 78 27.21 -27.28 -18.48
N ASP A 79 28.21 -28.19 -18.50
CA ASP A 79 28.05 -29.58 -18.08
C ASP A 79 27.64 -29.68 -16.60
N LEU A 80 28.28 -28.88 -15.73
CA LEU A 80 27.95 -28.78 -14.30
C LEU A 80 26.53 -28.28 -14.07
N SER A 81 26.12 -27.24 -14.81
CA SER A 81 24.76 -26.70 -14.75
C SER A 81 23.72 -27.74 -15.16
N HIS A 82 24.00 -28.49 -16.23
CA HIS A 82 23.12 -29.57 -16.68
C HIS A 82 23.03 -30.70 -15.64
N GLY A 83 24.16 -31.10 -15.07
CA GLY A 83 24.21 -32.10 -13.99
C GLY A 83 23.39 -31.69 -12.77
N CYS A 84 23.51 -30.44 -12.33
CA CYS A 84 22.72 -29.90 -11.21
C CYS A 84 21.22 -29.86 -11.51
N LYS A 85 20.83 -29.53 -12.75
CA LYS A 85 19.43 -29.57 -13.19
C LYS A 85 18.87 -30.98 -13.14
N THR A 86 19.57 -31.96 -13.70
CA THR A 86 19.15 -33.37 -13.66
C THR A 86 18.97 -33.85 -12.22
N LEU A 87 19.89 -33.50 -11.32
CA LEU A 87 19.79 -33.82 -9.90
C LEU A 87 18.56 -33.18 -9.25
N SER A 88 18.32 -31.89 -9.52
CA SER A 88 17.15 -31.16 -9.02
C SER A 88 15.85 -31.82 -9.48
N THR A 89 15.76 -32.24 -10.75
CA THR A 89 14.58 -32.95 -11.28
C THR A 89 14.38 -34.31 -10.61
N GLN A 90 15.47 -35.08 -10.41
CA GLN A 90 15.40 -36.38 -9.72
C GLN A 90 14.89 -36.24 -8.28
N LEU A 91 15.34 -35.20 -7.58
CA LEU A 91 14.91 -34.92 -6.22
C LEU A 91 13.45 -34.45 -6.18
N LEU A 92 13.05 -33.63 -7.15
CA LEU A 92 11.67 -33.18 -7.31
C LEU A 92 10.71 -34.34 -7.62
N ASP A 93 11.13 -35.30 -8.45
CA ASP A 93 10.37 -36.51 -8.75
C ASP A 93 10.25 -37.41 -7.51
N ALA A 94 11.31 -37.53 -6.70
CA ALA A 94 11.27 -38.23 -5.43
C ALA A 94 10.28 -37.58 -4.44
N VAL A 95 10.29 -36.24 -4.33
CA VAL A 95 9.33 -35.48 -3.50
C VAL A 95 7.89 -35.66 -3.99
N LYS A 96 7.67 -35.67 -5.31
CA LYS A 96 6.33 -35.90 -5.89
C LYS A 96 5.83 -37.32 -5.73
N ALA A 97 6.70 -38.32 -5.80
CA ALA A 97 6.31 -39.73 -5.61
C ALA A 97 5.71 -39.98 -4.22
N LEU A 98 6.17 -39.24 -3.20
CA LEU A 98 5.63 -39.30 -1.84
C LEU A 98 4.17 -38.82 -1.75
N LYS A 99 3.77 -37.86 -2.60
CA LYS A 99 2.42 -37.28 -2.66
C LYS A 99 1.33 -38.30 -3.00
N ILE A 100 1.67 -39.34 -3.77
CA ILE A 100 0.70 -40.28 -4.34
C ILE A 100 0.20 -41.32 -3.29
N SER A 101 0.84 -41.39 -2.12
CA SER A 101 0.65 -42.48 -1.16
C SER A 101 -0.31 -42.23 0.03
N GLY A 102 -0.94 -41.06 0.17
CA GLY A 102 -1.64 -40.67 1.41
C GLY A 102 -3.18 -40.72 1.40
N SER A 103 -3.78 -41.64 2.17
CA SER A 103 -5.14 -41.53 2.73
C SER A 103 -5.06 -41.09 4.21
N PRO A 104 -6.07 -40.38 4.76
CA PRO A 104 -5.96 -39.65 6.02
C PRO A 104 -5.84 -40.51 7.29
N THR A 105 -5.97 -41.85 7.22
CA THR A 105 -6.06 -42.72 8.41
C THR A 105 -4.81 -43.56 8.72
N ARG A 106 -3.70 -43.41 7.97
CA ARG A 106 -2.48 -44.22 8.16
C ARG A 106 -1.19 -43.39 8.19
N TRP A 107 -1.05 -42.52 9.18
CA TRP A 107 0.10 -41.61 9.30
C TRP A 107 1.37 -42.23 9.92
N LYS A 108 1.30 -43.40 10.57
CA LYS A 108 2.50 -44.17 10.96
C LYS A 108 3.31 -44.65 9.74
N SER A 109 2.66 -44.92 8.60
CA SER A 109 3.32 -45.38 7.37
C SER A 109 3.98 -44.26 6.56
N PHE A 110 3.52 -43.01 6.65
CA PHE A 110 4.08 -41.89 5.90
C PHE A 110 5.48 -41.51 6.42
N ARG A 111 5.65 -41.43 7.74
CA ARG A 111 6.97 -41.27 8.38
C ARG A 111 7.94 -42.38 8.00
N GLN A 112 7.44 -43.61 7.89
CA GLN A 112 8.22 -44.78 7.50
C GLN A 112 8.61 -44.73 6.01
N ALA A 113 7.74 -44.22 5.14
CA ALA A 113 8.04 -43.95 3.74
C ALA A 113 9.08 -42.83 3.56
N LEU A 114 8.96 -41.74 4.34
CA LEU A 114 9.94 -40.65 4.39
C LEU A 114 11.31 -41.14 4.91
N LEU A 115 11.32 -41.93 5.98
CA LEU A 115 12.52 -42.60 6.49
C LEU A 115 13.18 -43.50 5.43
N ILE A 116 12.39 -44.30 4.70
CA ILE A 116 12.91 -45.21 3.65
C ILE A 116 13.50 -44.42 2.47
N VAL A 117 12.87 -43.31 2.08
CA VAL A 117 13.34 -42.46 0.97
C VAL A 117 14.58 -41.64 1.38
N TRP A 118 14.61 -41.04 2.57
CA TRP A 118 15.75 -40.24 3.04
C TRP A 118 16.93 -41.06 3.57
N GLN A 119 16.73 -42.34 3.92
CA GLN A 119 17.81 -43.29 4.19
C GLN A 119 18.19 -44.12 2.97
N GLU A 120 17.57 -43.88 1.81
CA GLU A 120 17.91 -44.59 0.59
C GLU A 120 19.35 -44.24 0.18
N PRO A 121 20.21 -45.23 -0.15
CA PRO A 121 21.58 -44.98 -0.61
C PRO A 121 21.64 -44.03 -1.83
N LYS A 122 20.53 -43.89 -2.55
CA LYS A 122 20.36 -42.92 -3.62
C LYS A 122 20.47 -41.47 -3.12
N ILE A 123 19.85 -41.10 -1.99
CA ILE A 123 19.90 -39.71 -1.49
C ILE A 123 21.30 -39.34 -0.97
N ILE A 124 21.97 -40.26 -0.28
CA ILE A 124 23.38 -40.09 0.13
C ILE A 124 24.30 -39.98 -1.09
N ALA A 125 24.03 -40.76 -2.15
CA ALA A 125 24.76 -40.64 -3.42
C ALA A 125 24.47 -39.31 -4.13
N LEU A 126 23.26 -38.74 -4.01
CA LEU A 126 22.94 -37.41 -4.53
C LEU A 126 23.74 -36.32 -3.79
N GLU A 127 23.79 -36.37 -2.45
CA GLU A 127 24.60 -35.45 -1.62
C GLU A 127 26.09 -35.50 -2.00
N THR A 128 26.65 -36.70 -2.14
CA THR A 128 28.06 -36.89 -2.55
C THR A 128 28.32 -36.34 -3.96
N ARG A 129 27.35 -36.48 -4.88
CA ARG A 129 27.44 -35.93 -6.24
C ARG A 129 27.36 -34.40 -6.25
N LEU A 130 26.50 -33.81 -5.41
CA LEU A 130 26.38 -32.35 -5.27
C LEU A 130 27.69 -31.72 -4.76
N GLU A 131 28.31 -32.32 -3.74
CA GLU A 131 29.59 -31.85 -3.21
C GLU A 131 30.71 -31.98 -4.26
N ARG A 132 30.67 -33.01 -5.10
CA ARG A 132 31.59 -33.16 -6.24
C ARG A 132 31.41 -32.05 -7.27
N TYR A 133 30.16 -31.70 -7.61
CA TYR A 133 29.87 -30.62 -8.54
C TYR A 133 30.29 -29.26 -7.99
N ARG A 134 30.11 -29.02 -6.69
CA ARG A 134 30.61 -27.80 -6.02
C ARG A 134 32.12 -27.64 -6.17
N ARG A 135 32.91 -28.67 -5.84
CA ARG A 135 34.38 -28.60 -5.98
C ARG A 135 34.84 -28.36 -7.42
N GLN A 136 34.16 -28.98 -8.38
CA GLN A 136 34.44 -28.78 -9.80
C GLN A 136 34.10 -27.35 -10.24
N LEU A 137 32.98 -26.81 -9.77
CA LEU A 137 32.56 -25.44 -10.03
C LEU A 137 33.55 -24.42 -9.47
N ASP A 138 33.96 -24.58 -8.20
CA ASP A 138 34.92 -23.69 -7.55
C ASP A 138 36.23 -23.63 -8.33
N THR A 139 36.71 -24.79 -8.80
CA THR A 139 37.95 -24.90 -9.58
C THR A 139 37.83 -24.19 -10.93
N VAL A 140 36.74 -24.45 -11.66
CA VAL A 140 36.51 -23.88 -13.01
C VAL A 140 36.32 -22.36 -12.94
N LEU A 141 35.57 -21.88 -11.94
CA LEU A 141 35.36 -20.45 -11.73
C LEU A 141 36.62 -19.71 -11.34
N LEU A 142 37.40 -20.26 -10.41
CA LEU A 142 38.65 -19.64 -9.99
C LEU A 142 39.60 -19.47 -11.20
N ILE A 143 39.67 -20.46 -12.08
CA ILE A 143 40.46 -20.39 -13.33
C ILE A 143 39.88 -19.32 -14.25
N SER A 144 38.57 -19.36 -14.51
CA SER A 144 37.90 -18.44 -15.44
C SER A 144 37.98 -16.97 -14.99
N LEU A 145 37.82 -16.71 -13.70
CA LEU A 145 37.91 -15.36 -13.14
C LEU A 145 39.34 -14.84 -13.21
N LYS A 146 40.33 -15.70 -12.93
CA LYS A 146 41.75 -15.33 -13.03
C LYS A 146 42.14 -14.97 -14.46
N GLU A 147 41.81 -15.82 -15.44
CA GLU A 147 42.06 -15.56 -16.86
C GLU A 147 41.43 -14.24 -17.31
N SER A 148 40.21 -13.96 -16.84
CA SER A 148 39.50 -12.72 -17.16
C SER A 148 40.12 -11.50 -16.49
N ILE A 149 40.49 -11.59 -15.21
CA ILE A 149 41.16 -10.50 -14.46
C ILE A 149 42.53 -10.20 -15.08
N GLU A 150 43.32 -11.21 -15.42
CA GLU A 150 44.62 -11.06 -16.08
C GLU A 150 44.47 -10.33 -17.42
N SER A 151 43.49 -10.71 -18.24
CA SER A 151 43.19 -10.04 -19.52
C SER A 151 42.76 -8.58 -19.39
N ILE A 152 42.13 -8.20 -18.26
CA ILE A 152 41.65 -6.84 -17.99
C ILE A 152 42.74 -5.99 -17.33
N SER A 153 43.72 -6.63 -16.67
CA SER A 153 44.81 -5.97 -15.96
C SER A 153 45.90 -5.39 -16.88
N GLU A 154 46.03 -5.91 -18.11
CA GLU A 154 46.95 -5.43 -19.14
C GLU A 154 46.56 -4.03 -19.65
N GLY A 155 46.96 -2.99 -18.90
CA GLY A 155 46.73 -1.58 -19.25
C GLY A 155 46.22 -0.68 -18.11
N THR A 156 46.37 -1.08 -16.84
CA THR A 156 45.79 -0.37 -15.69
C THR A 156 46.76 0.59 -14.99
N ASN A 157 46.24 1.75 -14.55
CA ASN A 157 46.89 2.63 -13.57
C ASN A 157 46.71 2.05 -12.16
N LYS A 158 47.76 2.08 -11.32
CA LYS A 158 47.82 1.51 -9.95
C LYS A 158 46.73 1.99 -8.96
N HIS A 159 45.87 2.93 -9.31
CA HIS A 159 44.92 3.59 -8.39
C HIS A 159 43.44 3.26 -8.62
N GLU A 160 43.07 2.49 -9.65
CA GLU A 160 41.67 2.14 -9.95
C GLU A 160 41.35 0.72 -9.46
N ARG A 161 40.26 0.53 -8.68
CA ARG A 161 39.84 -0.82 -8.22
C ARG A 161 39.42 -1.67 -9.42
N ILE A 162 40.03 -2.84 -9.58
CA ILE A 162 39.78 -3.74 -10.71
C ILE A 162 38.33 -4.23 -10.73
N SER A 163 37.76 -4.48 -9.55
CA SER A 163 36.34 -4.80 -9.37
C SER A 163 35.39 -3.79 -10.03
N SER A 164 35.69 -2.49 -9.99
CA SER A 164 34.82 -1.44 -10.56
C SER A 164 34.72 -1.47 -12.09
N ARG A 165 35.75 -1.96 -12.79
CA ARG A 165 35.71 -2.20 -14.24
C ARG A 165 35.07 -3.52 -14.61
N VAL A 166 35.18 -4.52 -13.73
CA VAL A 166 34.69 -5.88 -13.97
C VAL A 166 33.19 -6.02 -13.74
N LEU A 167 32.64 -5.37 -12.69
CA LEU A 167 31.23 -5.49 -12.30
C LEU A 167 30.39 -4.24 -12.65
N GLY A 168 31.04 -3.11 -12.98
CA GLY A 168 30.37 -1.81 -13.06
C GLY A 168 30.04 -1.24 -11.68
N LYS A 169 29.44 -0.05 -11.63
CA LYS A 169 29.03 0.61 -10.37
C LYS A 169 27.62 0.18 -9.97
N ASN A 170 27.46 -1.04 -9.45
CA ASN A 170 26.21 -1.48 -8.83
C ASN A 170 26.43 -1.89 -7.36
N PRO A 171 25.59 -1.41 -6.41
CA PRO A 171 25.73 -1.71 -4.99
C PRO A 171 25.42 -3.19 -4.63
N THR A 172 24.67 -3.92 -5.46
CA THR A 172 24.34 -5.34 -5.25
C THR A 172 25.51 -6.31 -5.39
N ASP A 173 26.64 -5.84 -5.94
CA ASP A 173 27.80 -6.69 -6.25
C ASP A 173 28.98 -6.44 -5.30
N GLU A 174 28.75 -5.84 -4.13
CA GLU A 174 29.82 -5.46 -3.19
C GLU A 174 30.68 -6.65 -2.74
N TRP A 175 30.08 -7.79 -2.40
CA TRP A 175 30.82 -9.01 -2.05
C TRP A 175 31.55 -9.62 -3.26
N LYS A 176 30.98 -9.48 -4.48
CA LYS A 176 31.63 -9.91 -5.72
C LYS A 176 32.85 -9.04 -6.00
N ALA A 177 32.75 -7.74 -5.73
CA ALA A 177 33.85 -6.80 -5.85
C ALA A 177 34.98 -7.12 -4.87
N GLU A 178 34.66 -7.42 -3.61
CA GLU A 178 35.64 -7.88 -2.61
C GLU A 178 36.31 -9.19 -3.00
N LEU A 179 35.55 -10.15 -3.57
CA LEU A 179 36.09 -11.41 -4.06
C LEU A 179 37.08 -11.19 -5.21
N ILE A 180 36.72 -10.35 -6.18
CA ILE A 180 37.58 -10.01 -7.33
C ILE A 180 38.83 -9.26 -6.89
N ASP A 181 38.70 -8.30 -5.98
CA ASP A 181 39.85 -7.56 -5.45
C ASP A 181 40.80 -8.51 -4.69
N SER A 182 40.25 -9.42 -3.86
CA SER A 182 41.03 -10.44 -3.14
C SER A 182 41.78 -11.37 -4.10
N LEU A 183 41.11 -11.81 -5.18
CA LEU A 183 41.71 -12.66 -6.21
C LEU A 183 42.90 -11.98 -6.88
N TYR A 184 42.82 -10.67 -7.13
CA TYR A 184 43.90 -9.90 -7.72
C TYR A 184 45.07 -9.68 -6.75
N THR A 185 44.78 -9.32 -5.49
CA THR A 185 45.83 -8.98 -4.51
C THR A 185 46.58 -10.20 -3.98
N GLU A 186 45.88 -11.32 -3.77
CA GLU A 186 46.43 -12.50 -3.08
C GLU A 186 46.93 -13.60 -4.06
N ASN A 187 46.72 -13.42 -5.37
CA ASN A 187 47.18 -14.31 -6.45
C ASN A 187 46.90 -15.80 -6.17
N TRP A 188 45.64 -16.11 -5.89
CA TRP A 188 45.18 -17.46 -5.60
C TRP A 188 45.45 -18.44 -6.77
N GLN A 189 45.73 -19.69 -6.44
CA GLN A 189 46.05 -20.78 -7.37
C GLN A 189 45.07 -21.93 -7.20
N SER A 190 44.43 -22.35 -8.30
CA SER A 190 43.45 -23.46 -8.30
C SER A 190 44.02 -24.83 -7.92
N LYS A 191 45.35 -25.00 -7.92
CA LYS A 191 46.03 -26.23 -7.48
C LYS A 191 46.35 -26.25 -5.99
N ARG A 192 46.29 -25.11 -5.29
CA ARG A 192 46.53 -25.02 -3.84
C ARG A 192 45.21 -25.21 -3.11
N GLU A 193 45.15 -26.25 -2.28
CA GLU A 193 43.92 -26.60 -1.56
C GLU A 193 43.45 -25.50 -0.60
N GLN A 194 44.39 -24.77 0.02
CA GLN A 194 44.09 -23.62 0.88
C GLN A 194 43.40 -22.48 0.13
N ASP A 195 43.92 -22.09 -1.04
CA ASP A 195 43.34 -21.01 -1.86
C ASP A 195 41.94 -21.38 -2.36
N LEU A 196 41.76 -22.64 -2.80
CA LEU A 196 40.47 -23.13 -3.25
C LEU A 196 39.46 -23.16 -2.09
N ALA A 197 39.89 -23.52 -0.88
CA ALA A 197 39.04 -23.49 0.32
C ALA A 197 38.64 -22.06 0.71
N ILE A 198 39.55 -21.09 0.64
CA ILE A 198 39.26 -19.67 0.90
C ILE A 198 38.30 -19.12 -0.15
N PHE A 199 38.54 -19.40 -1.43
CA PHE A 199 37.67 -19.01 -2.53
C PHE A 199 36.26 -19.57 -2.34
N SER A 200 36.14 -20.89 -2.09
CA SER A 200 34.87 -21.57 -1.86
C SER A 200 34.13 -20.98 -0.65
N ALA A 201 34.83 -20.67 0.44
CA ALA A 201 34.25 -20.05 1.62
C ALA A 201 33.70 -18.65 1.32
N LYS A 202 34.47 -17.79 0.65
CA LYS A 202 34.01 -16.43 0.28
C LYS A 202 32.84 -16.48 -0.71
N LEU A 203 32.90 -17.34 -1.73
CA LEU A 203 31.83 -17.53 -2.71
C LEU A 203 30.53 -18.00 -2.03
N SER A 204 30.65 -18.94 -1.09
CA SER A 204 29.49 -19.47 -0.35
C SER A 204 28.88 -18.43 0.60
N ALA A 205 29.72 -17.67 1.30
CA ALA A 205 29.27 -16.59 2.18
C ALA A 205 28.55 -15.49 1.39
N GLY A 206 29.12 -15.02 0.29
CA GLY A 206 28.52 -14.01 -0.57
C GLY A 206 27.23 -14.47 -1.25
N SER A 207 27.22 -15.71 -1.75
CA SER A 207 26.02 -16.31 -2.36
C SER A 207 24.87 -16.49 -1.36
N LYS A 208 25.20 -16.82 -0.10
CA LYS A 208 24.23 -16.85 1.01
C LYS A 208 23.68 -15.46 1.31
N GLN A 209 24.54 -14.44 1.39
CA GLN A 209 24.12 -13.05 1.64
C GLN A 209 23.20 -12.53 0.52
N GLU A 210 23.52 -12.83 -0.74
CA GLU A 210 22.68 -12.48 -1.90
C GLU A 210 21.29 -13.15 -1.83
N LYS A 211 21.25 -14.44 -1.44
CA LYS A 211 19.99 -15.16 -1.22
C LYS A 211 19.20 -14.56 -0.05
N GLU A 212 19.84 -14.30 1.08
CA GLU A 212 19.19 -13.72 2.25
C GLU A 212 18.56 -12.35 1.93
N PHE A 213 19.28 -11.50 1.21
CA PHE A 213 18.77 -10.20 0.74
C PHE A 213 17.55 -10.36 -0.19
N THR A 214 17.61 -11.33 -1.11
CA THR A 214 16.50 -11.63 -2.03
C THR A 214 15.27 -12.13 -1.27
N ASP A 215 15.46 -13.05 -0.32
CA ASP A 215 14.37 -13.61 0.48
C ASP A 215 13.76 -12.58 1.44
N GLN A 216 14.58 -11.70 2.02
CA GLN A 216 14.11 -10.53 2.77
C GLN A 216 13.22 -9.63 1.90
N SER A 217 13.68 -9.31 0.69
CA SER A 217 12.93 -8.47 -0.26
C SER A 217 11.60 -9.12 -0.65
N ARG A 218 11.59 -10.44 -0.90
CA ARG A 218 10.36 -11.21 -1.20
C ARG A 218 9.37 -11.23 -0.03
N ILE A 219 9.86 -11.31 1.21
CA ILE A 219 8.99 -11.24 2.40
C ILE A 219 8.39 -9.84 2.55
N LEU A 220 9.21 -8.80 2.36
CA LEU A 220 8.75 -7.41 2.40
C LEU A 220 7.69 -7.15 1.32
N GLU A 221 7.93 -7.60 0.08
CA GLU A 221 6.98 -7.46 -1.02
C GLU A 221 5.64 -8.15 -0.71
N LYS A 222 5.66 -9.34 -0.08
CA LYS A 222 4.43 -10.01 0.36
C LYS A 222 3.72 -9.29 1.51
N LEU A 223 4.44 -8.52 2.31
CA LEU A 223 3.85 -7.71 3.38
C LEU A 223 3.08 -6.52 2.80
N ARG A 224 3.39 -6.10 1.57
CA ARG A 224 2.59 -5.12 0.83
C ARG A 224 1.32 -5.76 0.29
N PHE A 225 0.19 -5.09 0.49
CA PHE A 225 -1.06 -5.40 -0.20
C PHE A 225 -1.33 -4.37 -1.30
N LYS A 226 -2.07 -4.76 -2.34
CA LYS A 226 -2.21 -4.02 -3.61
C LYS A 226 -2.65 -2.55 -3.45
N ASN A 227 -3.41 -2.24 -2.39
CA ASN A 227 -4.08 -0.95 -2.15
C ASN A 227 -3.52 -0.14 -0.97
N MET A 228 -2.29 -0.46 -0.57
CA MET A 228 -1.70 0.11 0.63
C MET A 228 -1.61 1.64 0.59
N GLU A 229 -1.38 2.20 -0.61
CA GLU A 229 -1.12 3.63 -0.83
C GLU A 229 -2.36 4.40 -1.33
N ASP A 230 -3.34 3.74 -1.93
CA ASP A 230 -4.48 4.36 -2.63
C ASP A 230 -5.22 5.41 -1.80
N ARG A 231 -5.48 5.12 -0.51
CA ARG A 231 -6.19 6.07 0.35
C ARG A 231 -5.35 7.33 0.57
N ALA A 232 -4.07 7.16 0.89
CA ALA A 232 -3.17 8.28 1.09
C ALA A 232 -3.07 9.13 -0.19
N GLU A 233 -3.00 8.51 -1.36
CA GLU A 233 -2.97 9.21 -2.64
C GLU A 233 -4.28 9.95 -2.94
N GLY A 234 -5.43 9.31 -2.70
CA GLY A 234 -6.77 9.84 -2.98
C GLY A 234 -7.23 10.97 -2.06
N ILE A 235 -6.61 11.17 -0.89
CA ILE A 235 -6.86 12.35 -0.05
C ILE A 235 -6.39 13.60 -0.80
N ALA A 236 -7.28 14.60 -0.94
CA ALA A 236 -6.99 15.84 -1.65
C ALA A 236 -5.69 16.51 -1.15
N ALA A 237 -4.87 17.00 -2.09
CA ALA A 237 -3.69 17.78 -1.75
C ALA A 237 -4.11 19.08 -1.05
N THR A 238 -3.33 19.47 -0.04
CA THR A 238 -3.57 20.69 0.73
C THR A 238 -3.09 21.92 -0.03
N HIS A 239 -3.82 23.03 0.08
CA HIS A 239 -3.32 24.32 -0.38
C HIS A 239 -2.13 24.74 0.51
N ALA A 240 -1.06 25.26 -0.11
CA ALA A 240 0.10 25.76 0.61
C ALA A 240 -0.38 26.83 1.61
N ASN A 241 -0.09 26.64 2.89
CA ASN A 241 -0.44 27.49 4.05
C ASN A 241 -1.68 27.11 4.88
N THR A 242 -2.55 26.22 4.41
CA THR A 242 -3.81 25.86 5.12
C THR A 242 -3.60 25.24 6.51
N PHE A 243 -2.47 24.62 6.79
CA PHE A 243 -2.25 23.98 8.11
C PHE A 243 -0.98 24.47 8.78
N ASN A 244 -0.40 25.59 8.32
CA ASN A 244 0.81 26.12 8.93
C ASN A 244 0.61 26.53 10.40
N TRP A 245 -0.63 26.87 10.78
CA TRP A 245 -0.98 27.25 12.13
C TRP A 245 -0.69 26.16 13.17
N ILE A 246 -0.67 24.87 12.79
CA ILE A 246 -0.37 23.77 13.72
C ILE A 246 1.10 23.78 14.18
N PHE A 247 1.95 24.52 13.47
CA PHE A 247 3.38 24.67 13.74
C PHE A 247 3.74 26.01 14.39
N ILE A 248 2.76 26.86 14.70
CA ILE A 248 3.01 28.16 15.36
C ILE A 248 3.17 27.92 16.86
N ASP A 249 4.28 28.37 17.45
CA ASP A 249 4.57 28.23 18.87
C ASP A 249 3.93 29.36 19.71
N GLU A 250 3.66 29.10 20.98
CA GLU A 250 2.99 30.04 21.89
C GLU A 250 3.80 31.34 22.10
N GLU A 251 5.14 31.28 21.96
CA GLU A 251 6.01 32.47 22.11
C GLU A 251 5.91 33.44 20.92
N ASP A 252 5.64 32.95 19.70
CA ASP A 252 5.39 33.78 18.50
C ASP A 252 3.94 34.33 18.48
N SER A 253 3.05 33.74 19.28
CA SER A 253 1.61 34.04 19.32
C SER A 253 1.29 35.43 19.89
N ALA A 254 2.20 36.05 20.64
CA ALA A 254 1.98 37.37 21.24
C ALA A 254 1.91 38.50 20.21
N HIS A 255 2.41 38.30 18.99
CA HIS A 255 2.48 39.34 17.94
C HIS A 255 1.55 39.10 16.75
N ASP A 256 1.17 37.85 16.43
CA ASP A 256 0.49 37.58 15.14
C ASP A 256 -1.04 37.35 15.24
N TYR A 257 -1.58 36.93 16.40
CA TYR A 257 -3.04 36.89 16.61
C TYR A 257 -3.70 38.28 16.69
N ARG A 258 -2.90 39.36 16.73
CA ARG A 258 -3.40 40.75 16.59
C ARG A 258 -3.60 41.18 15.13
N ASN A 259 -2.96 40.49 14.18
CA ASN A 259 -3.03 40.81 12.74
C ASN A 259 -3.99 39.92 11.96
N VAL A 260 -4.55 38.87 12.57
CA VAL A 260 -5.76 38.22 12.06
C VAL A 260 -6.90 39.25 12.17
N PRO A 261 -7.57 39.62 11.07
CA PRO A 261 -8.63 40.62 11.13
C PRO A 261 -9.73 40.16 12.10
N LYS A 262 -9.93 40.88 13.20
CA LYS A 262 -11.09 40.70 14.08
C LYS A 262 -12.35 41.19 13.36
N PHE A 263 -12.87 40.40 12.43
CA PHE A 263 -14.13 40.72 11.76
C PHE A 263 -15.32 40.29 12.64
N GLY A 264 -15.80 41.27 13.41
CA GLY A 264 -17.21 41.51 13.71
C GLY A 264 -18.12 40.33 14.04
N THR A 265 -17.91 39.65 15.17
CA THR A 265 -19.00 38.94 15.85
C THR A 265 -19.49 39.78 17.02
N SER A 266 -20.53 40.60 16.77
CA SER A 266 -21.39 41.09 17.85
C SER A 266 -22.26 39.94 18.36
N VAL A 267 -21.64 38.98 19.03
CA VAL A 267 -22.35 38.04 19.91
C VAL A 267 -21.63 38.11 21.26
N LYS A 268 -22.16 38.98 22.12
CA LYS A 268 -21.84 38.99 23.55
C LYS A 268 -22.43 37.71 24.15
N ASN A 269 -21.67 36.62 24.14
CA ASN A 269 -21.90 35.51 25.06
C ASN A 269 -20.72 35.45 26.01
N GLU A 270 -21.01 35.76 27.27
CA GLU A 270 -20.12 35.67 28.42
C GLU A 270 -19.68 34.23 28.65
N VAL A 271 -18.54 33.81 28.10
CA VAL A 271 -17.79 32.67 28.64
C VAL A 271 -16.28 32.97 28.53
N SER A 272 -15.66 33.00 29.72
CA SER A 272 -14.22 32.89 30.06
C SER A 272 -13.21 33.95 29.60
N LYS A 273 -12.56 34.53 30.63
CA LYS A 273 -11.35 35.36 30.59
C LYS A 273 -10.10 34.46 30.60
N SER A 274 -9.44 34.28 29.46
CA SER A 274 -7.99 34.04 29.29
C SER A 274 -7.74 33.74 27.81
N GLY A 275 -6.62 34.19 27.26
CA GLY A 275 -6.24 33.95 25.86
C GLY A 275 -5.72 32.54 25.63
N ASP A 276 -6.41 31.53 26.15
CA ASP A 276 -6.00 30.14 26.06
C ASP A 276 -6.41 29.56 24.71
N ILE A 277 -5.42 29.07 23.98
CA ILE A 277 -5.63 28.24 22.81
C ILE A 277 -6.35 26.96 23.30
N PRO A 278 -7.54 26.60 22.78
CA PRO A 278 -8.34 25.49 23.32
C PRO A 278 -7.84 24.09 22.93
N TRP A 279 -6.58 23.96 22.50
CA TRP A 279 -5.96 22.69 22.13
C TRP A 279 -4.51 22.65 22.61
N ASP A 280 -4.02 21.44 22.88
CA ASP A 280 -2.63 21.23 23.30
C ASP A 280 -1.67 21.51 22.15
N ASN A 281 -0.57 22.21 22.41
CA ASN A 281 0.41 22.58 21.40
C ASN A 281 1.05 21.33 20.76
N PHE A 282 0.83 21.15 19.46
CA PHE A 282 1.27 19.98 18.71
C PHE A 282 2.79 19.92 18.56
N VAL A 283 3.46 21.07 18.36
CA VAL A 283 4.93 21.16 18.24
C VAL A 283 5.58 20.73 19.56
N LYS A 284 5.09 21.28 20.67
CA LYS A 284 5.54 20.92 22.01
C LYS A 284 5.33 19.43 22.28
N TRP A 285 4.17 18.88 21.92
CA TRP A 285 3.91 17.44 22.04
C TRP A 285 4.90 16.59 21.23
N LEU A 286 5.28 16.99 20.01
CA LEU A 286 6.26 16.24 19.21
C LEU A 286 7.64 16.17 19.89
N GLN A 287 8.00 17.20 20.66
CA GLN A 287 9.31 17.32 21.32
C GLN A 287 9.35 16.72 22.73
N GLU A 288 8.22 16.62 23.42
CA GLU A 288 8.13 16.11 24.80
C GLU A 288 7.98 14.58 24.88
N ASP A 289 7.93 14.01 26.09
CA ASP A 289 7.78 12.56 26.31
C ASP A 289 6.35 12.03 26.15
N SER A 290 5.36 12.92 25.92
CA SER A 290 3.97 12.49 25.77
C SER A 290 3.79 11.60 24.53
N ALA A 291 3.23 10.41 24.71
CA ALA A 291 3.25 9.38 23.67
C ALA A 291 2.06 9.43 22.69
N LEU A 292 0.93 10.03 23.06
CA LEU A 292 -0.30 10.04 22.26
C LEU A 292 -0.84 11.44 22.04
N TYR A 293 -1.30 11.70 20.82
CA TYR A 293 -2.02 12.92 20.45
C TYR A 293 -3.29 12.57 19.68
N TRP A 294 -4.40 13.21 20.03
CA TRP A 294 -5.70 12.95 19.40
C TRP A 294 -6.23 14.15 18.62
N ILE A 295 -6.35 13.98 17.31
CA ILE A 295 -7.01 14.94 16.41
C ILE A 295 -8.47 14.52 16.24
N THR A 296 -9.38 15.31 16.81
CA THR A 296 -10.81 15.07 16.75
C THR A 296 -11.55 16.13 15.93
N GLY A 297 -12.75 15.81 15.49
CA GLY A 297 -13.62 16.77 14.83
C GLY A 297 -14.75 16.16 14.03
N LYS A 298 -15.69 17.01 13.64
CA LYS A 298 -16.90 16.70 12.90
C LYS A 298 -16.58 16.02 11.56
N PRO A 299 -17.52 15.22 11.03
CA PRO A 299 -17.40 14.68 9.68
C PRO A 299 -17.19 15.81 8.66
N GLY A 300 -16.22 15.64 7.76
CA GLY A 300 -15.90 16.65 6.75
C GLY A 300 -15.17 17.89 7.25
N SER A 301 -14.60 17.88 8.46
CA SER A 301 -13.78 19.00 9.00
C SER A 301 -12.35 19.07 8.45
N GLY A 302 -11.89 18.07 7.69
CA GLY A 302 -10.54 18.05 7.10
C GLY A 302 -9.49 17.20 7.82
N LYS A 303 -9.86 16.35 8.78
CA LYS A 303 -8.93 15.52 9.57
C LYS A 303 -7.96 14.69 8.71
N SER A 304 -8.48 13.89 7.78
CA SER A 304 -7.65 13.08 6.87
C SER A 304 -6.69 13.93 6.03
N THR A 305 -7.15 15.12 5.65
CA THR A 305 -6.37 16.09 4.88
C THR A 305 -5.23 16.68 5.73
N LEU A 306 -5.48 16.97 7.01
CA LEU A 306 -4.45 17.36 7.98
C LEU A 306 -3.47 16.21 8.27
N MET A 307 -3.96 14.99 8.49
CA MET A 307 -3.11 13.81 8.75
C MET A 307 -2.15 13.53 7.59
N LYS A 308 -2.63 13.65 6.33
CA LYS A 308 -1.77 13.54 5.14
C LYS A 308 -0.75 14.66 5.06
N TYR A 309 -1.14 15.88 5.39
CA TYR A 309 -0.23 17.01 5.44
C TYR A 309 0.89 16.78 6.45
N LEU A 310 0.55 16.39 7.68
CA LEU A 310 1.53 16.07 8.72
C LEU A 310 2.46 14.93 8.32
N HIS A 311 1.93 13.86 7.72
CA HIS A 311 2.77 12.72 7.28
C HIS A 311 3.86 13.12 6.28
N ASN A 312 3.61 14.12 5.43
CA ASN A 312 4.52 14.53 4.37
C ASN A 312 5.31 15.81 4.68
N ASP A 313 5.08 16.44 5.83
CA ASP A 313 5.70 17.73 6.17
C ASP A 313 7.16 17.52 6.62
N PRO A 314 8.14 18.18 5.98
CA PRO A 314 9.56 18.00 6.28
C PRO A 314 9.96 18.51 7.67
N ARG A 315 9.14 19.32 8.34
CA ARG A 315 9.41 19.78 9.71
C ARG A 315 9.18 18.69 10.74
N ILE A 316 8.33 17.70 10.47
CA ILE A 316 7.99 16.64 11.43
C ILE A 316 9.23 15.83 11.85
N PRO A 317 10.06 15.30 10.94
CA PRO A 317 11.31 14.64 11.33
C PRO A 317 12.23 15.52 12.17
N ALA A 318 12.34 16.81 11.85
CA ALA A 318 13.19 17.76 12.57
C ALA A 318 12.68 18.03 14.00
N LEU A 319 11.38 18.19 14.17
CA LEU A 319 10.76 18.39 15.49
C LEU A 319 10.86 17.13 16.35
N LEU A 320 10.62 15.96 15.77
CA LEU A 320 10.75 14.67 16.46
C LEU A 320 12.19 14.36 16.86
N GLN A 321 13.19 14.94 16.20
CA GLN A 321 14.60 14.74 16.55
C GLN A 321 14.93 15.22 17.96
N HIS A 322 14.20 16.20 18.50
CA HIS A 322 14.35 16.62 19.89
C HIS A 322 13.94 15.52 20.88
N TRP A 323 12.91 14.74 20.56
CA TRP A 323 12.45 13.61 21.37
C TRP A 323 13.28 12.35 21.11
N SER A 324 13.53 12.01 19.84
CA SER A 324 14.25 10.78 19.48
C SER A 324 15.76 10.88 19.76
N GLY A 325 16.31 12.08 19.91
CA GLY A 325 17.74 12.31 20.08
C GLY A 325 18.55 11.76 18.90
N GLU A 326 19.55 10.94 19.19
CA GLU A 326 20.39 10.28 18.18
C GLU A 326 19.80 8.96 17.64
N LEU A 327 18.64 8.52 18.14
CA LEU A 327 18.03 7.27 17.69
C LEU A 327 17.51 7.40 16.26
N PRO A 328 17.70 6.37 15.41
CA PRO A 328 17.07 6.31 14.10
C PRO A 328 15.55 6.42 14.19
N LEU A 329 14.98 7.40 13.50
CA LEU A 329 13.54 7.67 13.50
C LEU A 329 12.84 6.90 12.37
N THR A 330 11.77 6.20 12.72
CA THR A 330 10.89 5.52 11.77
C THR A 330 9.50 6.16 11.78
N ILE A 331 9.10 6.73 10.65
CA ILE A 331 7.78 7.34 10.47
C ILE A 331 6.92 6.43 9.60
N ALA A 332 5.70 6.14 10.04
CA ALA A 332 4.73 5.40 9.22
C ALA A 332 3.31 5.93 9.40
N GLY A 333 2.56 6.02 8.29
CA GLY A 333 1.18 6.45 8.26
C GLY A 333 0.23 5.35 7.81
N PHE A 334 -0.94 5.25 8.44
CA PHE A 334 -2.05 4.44 7.97
C PHE A 334 -3.34 5.25 7.97
N PHE A 335 -4.11 5.11 6.91
CA PHE A 335 -5.35 5.85 6.70
C PHE A 335 -6.48 4.84 6.48
N PHE A 336 -7.32 4.65 7.49
CA PHE A 336 -8.50 3.82 7.35
C PHE A 336 -9.41 4.38 6.25
N TRP A 337 -10.06 3.49 5.50
CA TRP A 337 -10.97 3.89 4.44
C TRP A 337 -12.16 2.97 4.30
N ASN A 338 -13.30 3.41 4.81
CA ASN A 338 -14.52 2.60 4.85
C ASN A 338 -15.22 2.39 3.48
N SER A 339 -14.73 3.09 2.46
CA SER A 339 -15.18 2.95 1.07
C SER A 339 -14.13 2.24 0.21
N GLY A 340 -13.03 1.80 0.81
CA GLY A 340 -11.98 1.02 0.18
C GLY A 340 -12.17 -0.48 0.33
N THR A 341 -11.05 -1.20 0.29
CA THR A 341 -10.99 -2.66 0.46
C THR A 341 -11.11 -3.07 1.93
N GLU A 342 -11.44 -4.34 2.19
CA GLU A 342 -11.44 -4.93 3.54
C GLU A 342 -10.10 -4.71 4.26
N MET A 343 -8.99 -4.77 3.52
CA MET A 343 -7.65 -4.49 4.06
C MET A 343 -7.54 -3.07 4.60
N GLN A 344 -8.06 -2.07 3.88
CA GLN A 344 -8.02 -0.66 4.27
C GLN A 344 -8.95 -0.31 5.45
N MET A 345 -9.81 -1.24 5.87
CA MET A 345 -10.69 -1.09 7.04
C MET A 345 -10.27 -1.96 8.22
N SER A 346 -9.21 -2.77 8.09
CA SER A 346 -8.89 -3.82 9.06
C SER A 346 -7.62 -3.52 9.85
N LYS A 347 -7.55 -4.09 11.07
CA LYS A 347 -6.33 -4.11 11.89
C LYS A 347 -5.18 -4.86 11.20
N LEU A 348 -5.52 -5.79 10.29
CA LEU A 348 -4.56 -6.53 9.48
C LEU A 348 -3.86 -5.61 8.48
N GLY A 349 -4.62 -4.78 7.76
CA GLY A 349 -4.05 -3.75 6.89
C GLY A 349 -3.19 -2.75 7.66
N LEU A 350 -3.67 -2.25 8.82
CA LEU A 350 -2.90 -1.37 9.69
C LEU A 350 -1.53 -1.96 10.04
N LEU A 351 -1.50 -3.18 10.58
CA LEU A 351 -0.24 -3.82 10.97
C LEU A 351 0.69 -4.09 9.79
N GLN A 352 0.15 -4.56 8.66
CA GLN A 352 0.95 -4.78 7.45
C GLN A 352 1.59 -3.49 6.95
N THR A 353 0.84 -2.38 6.90
CA THR A 353 1.39 -1.08 6.47
C THR A 353 2.46 -0.58 7.41
N LEU A 354 2.20 -0.57 8.74
CA LEU A 354 3.20 -0.09 9.71
C LEU A 354 4.48 -0.93 9.68
N LEU A 355 4.36 -2.25 9.62
CA LEU A 355 5.52 -3.16 9.52
C LEU A 355 6.25 -2.99 8.18
N HIS A 356 5.53 -2.84 7.08
CA HIS A 356 6.13 -2.63 5.75
C HIS A 356 6.91 -1.32 5.70
N CYS A 357 6.33 -0.22 6.18
CA CYS A 357 7.03 1.07 6.28
C CYS A 357 8.27 0.99 7.18
N ALA A 358 8.17 0.33 8.34
CA ALA A 358 9.29 0.19 9.27
C ALA A 358 10.45 -0.67 8.72
N LEU A 359 10.12 -1.68 7.90
CA LEU A 359 11.08 -2.58 7.27
C LEU A 359 11.65 -2.05 5.96
N GLY A 360 10.99 -1.09 5.30
CA GLY A 360 11.44 -0.56 4.01
C GLY A 360 12.89 -0.03 4.01
N ASN A 361 13.37 0.46 5.15
CA ASN A 361 14.73 0.94 5.33
C ASN A 361 15.66 -0.05 6.07
N ASP A 362 15.13 -1.17 6.59
CA ASP A 362 15.90 -2.12 7.41
C ASP A 362 15.36 -3.56 7.31
N CYS A 363 15.50 -4.13 6.11
CA CYS A 363 15.14 -5.52 5.83
C CYS A 363 15.84 -6.55 6.73
N LYS A 364 16.94 -6.17 7.41
CA LYS A 364 17.69 -7.05 8.32
C LYS A 364 16.90 -7.42 9.57
N LEU A 365 15.80 -6.72 9.87
CA LEU A 365 14.90 -7.07 10.97
C LEU A 365 13.95 -8.23 10.64
N ILE A 366 13.76 -8.58 9.36
CA ILE A 366 12.82 -9.64 8.95
C ILE A 366 13.05 -10.98 9.68
N PRO A 367 14.29 -11.49 9.83
CA PRO A 367 14.56 -12.71 10.59
C PRO A 367 14.09 -12.64 12.04
N THR A 368 14.15 -11.46 12.65
CA THR A 368 13.76 -11.22 14.05
C THR A 368 12.25 -11.06 14.19
N LEU A 369 11.61 -10.33 13.28
CA LEU A 369 10.17 -10.06 13.32
C LEU A 369 9.35 -11.28 12.86
N PHE A 370 9.85 -12.01 11.88
CA PHE A 370 9.16 -13.14 11.25
C PHE A 370 10.01 -14.42 11.23
N PRO A 371 10.45 -14.94 12.40
CA PRO A 371 11.42 -16.03 12.45
C PRO A 371 10.91 -17.31 11.78
N GLU A 372 9.62 -17.64 11.91
CA GLU A 372 9.07 -18.84 11.28
C GLU A 372 8.97 -18.72 9.76
N ARG A 373 8.54 -17.56 9.23
CA ARG A 373 8.56 -17.32 7.78
C ARG A 373 9.97 -17.26 7.24
N TRP A 374 10.88 -16.61 7.95
CA TRP A 374 12.29 -16.58 7.58
C TRP A 374 12.86 -17.99 7.46
N ARG A 375 12.60 -18.86 8.44
CA ARG A 375 12.96 -20.29 8.35
C ARG A 375 12.30 -20.97 7.15
N SER A 376 11.02 -20.73 6.88
CA SER A 376 10.34 -21.29 5.71
C SER A 376 10.98 -20.82 4.39
N TYR A 377 11.39 -19.56 4.29
CA TYR A 377 12.09 -19.04 3.12
C TYR A 377 13.48 -19.67 2.97
N MET A 378 14.26 -19.73 4.04
CA MET A 378 15.59 -20.34 4.04
C MET A 378 15.55 -21.83 3.67
N LEU A 379 14.62 -22.59 4.26
CA LEU A 379 14.55 -24.05 4.18
C LEU A 379 13.68 -24.57 3.04
N LEU A 380 12.61 -23.86 2.73
CA LEU A 380 11.59 -24.30 1.77
C LEU A 380 11.51 -23.37 0.56
N GLY A 381 12.34 -22.32 0.47
CA GLY A 381 12.38 -21.33 -0.61
C GLY A 381 11.16 -20.43 -0.71
N GLY A 382 10.29 -20.43 0.30
CA GLY A 382 9.17 -19.50 0.39
C GLY A 382 8.10 -19.93 1.38
N SER A 383 7.13 -19.05 1.62
CA SER A 383 5.87 -19.37 2.28
C SER A 383 4.70 -18.90 1.42
N HIS A 384 3.78 -19.82 1.08
CA HIS A 384 2.52 -19.50 0.38
C HIS A 384 1.37 -19.16 1.32
N HIS A 385 1.62 -19.09 2.63
CA HIS A 385 0.56 -18.83 3.61
C HIS A 385 0.23 -17.33 3.69
N PRO A 386 -1.06 -16.96 3.73
CA PRO A 386 -1.47 -15.59 4.04
C PRO A 386 -0.93 -15.11 5.39
N TRP A 387 -0.81 -13.80 5.59
CA TRP A 387 -0.45 -13.22 6.88
C TRP A 387 -1.54 -13.49 7.91
N SER A 388 -1.14 -13.92 9.11
CA SER A 388 -2.07 -14.13 10.22
C SER A 388 -2.03 -12.94 11.19
N MET A 389 -3.15 -12.65 11.84
CA MET A 389 -3.23 -11.58 12.83
C MET A 389 -2.26 -11.78 13.99
N SER A 390 -2.17 -13.01 14.51
CA SER A 390 -1.26 -13.37 15.59
C SER A 390 0.21 -13.17 15.24
N GLU A 391 0.57 -13.41 13.99
CA GLU A 391 1.94 -13.23 13.50
C GLU A 391 2.29 -11.75 13.39
N LEU A 392 1.42 -10.96 12.75
CA LEU A 392 1.65 -9.52 12.58
C LEU A 392 1.64 -8.78 13.92
N LEU A 393 0.74 -9.14 14.83
CA LEU A 393 0.70 -8.55 16.17
C LEU A 393 1.98 -8.85 16.96
N ARG A 394 2.51 -10.08 16.85
CA ARG A 394 3.77 -10.46 17.48
C ARG A 394 4.94 -9.69 16.88
N ALA A 395 5.02 -9.63 15.54
CA ALA A 395 6.04 -8.89 14.83
C ALA A 395 6.03 -7.40 15.22
N PHE A 396 4.84 -6.78 15.27
CA PHE A 396 4.69 -5.40 15.71
C PHE A 396 5.17 -5.21 17.14
N LYS A 397 4.73 -6.07 18.08
CA LYS A 397 5.21 -6.00 19.48
C LYS A 397 6.73 -6.13 19.59
N ILE A 398 7.37 -7.00 18.81
CA ILE A 398 8.84 -7.14 18.76
C ILE A 398 9.48 -5.86 18.21
N LEU A 399 8.97 -5.35 17.08
CA LEU A 399 9.48 -4.13 16.44
C LEU A 399 9.50 -2.94 17.40
N ILE A 400 8.34 -2.63 17.99
CA ILE A 400 8.27 -1.49 18.91
C ILE A 400 9.01 -1.73 20.23
N SER A 401 9.50 -2.95 20.50
CA SER A 401 10.29 -3.24 21.73
C SER A 401 11.77 -2.92 21.53
N ASP A 402 12.18 -2.63 20.31
CA ASP A 402 13.55 -2.22 20.00
C ASP A 402 13.77 -0.77 20.46
N SER A 403 14.37 -0.62 21.65
CA SER A 403 14.71 0.68 22.23
C SER A 403 15.89 1.37 21.54
N SER A 404 16.53 0.74 20.55
CA SER A 404 17.57 1.38 19.74
C SER A 404 17.01 2.28 18.63
N ARG A 405 15.68 2.35 18.50
CA ARG A 405 14.97 3.12 17.46
C ARG A 405 13.77 3.85 18.06
N ALA A 406 13.44 4.98 17.46
CA ALA A 406 12.23 5.74 17.78
C ALA A 406 11.18 5.56 16.68
N PHE A 407 9.91 5.39 17.07
CA PHE A 407 8.79 5.15 16.16
C PHE A 407 7.75 6.26 16.29
N PHE A 408 7.37 6.84 15.16
CA PHE A 408 6.28 7.79 15.07
C PHE A 408 5.21 7.27 14.10
N PHE A 409 4.01 7.02 14.62
CA PHE A 409 2.90 6.49 13.84
C PHE A 409 1.77 7.50 13.69
N LEU A 410 1.28 7.68 12.48
CA LEU A 410 0.08 8.46 12.16
C LEU A 410 -1.05 7.49 11.78
N ILE A 411 -2.16 7.51 12.51
CA ILE A 411 -3.30 6.63 12.24
C ILE A 411 -4.56 7.48 12.07
N ASP A 412 -5.01 7.64 10.82
CA ASP A 412 -6.20 8.41 10.48
C ASP A 412 -7.45 7.52 10.34
N GLY A 413 -8.59 8.07 10.79
CA GLY A 413 -9.90 7.46 10.58
C GLY A 413 -10.21 6.28 11.49
N LEU A 414 -9.89 6.34 12.80
CA LEU A 414 -10.21 5.22 13.70
C LEU A 414 -11.71 4.85 13.69
N ASP A 415 -12.61 5.82 13.44
CA ASP A 415 -14.04 5.58 13.28
C ASP A 415 -14.42 4.82 12.00
N GLU A 416 -13.48 4.67 11.05
CA GLU A 416 -13.63 3.92 9.80
C GLU A 416 -13.14 2.46 9.90
N PHE A 417 -12.68 2.03 11.08
CA PHE A 417 -12.33 0.64 11.36
C PHE A 417 -13.55 -0.28 11.31
N ASP A 418 -13.46 -1.38 10.54
CA ASP A 418 -14.49 -2.42 10.43
C ASP A 418 -14.28 -3.48 11.52
N GLY A 419 -14.53 -3.08 12.76
CA GLY A 419 -14.38 -3.89 13.98
C GLY A 419 -14.79 -3.10 15.21
N GLU A 420 -14.42 -3.60 16.39
CA GLU A 420 -14.76 -2.93 17.65
C GLU A 420 -13.79 -1.76 17.92
N GLY A 421 -14.31 -0.53 17.91
CA GLY A 421 -13.51 0.68 18.15
C GLY A 421 -12.78 0.68 19.49
N ALA A 422 -13.33 0.03 20.51
CA ALA A 422 -12.70 -0.12 21.82
C ALA A 422 -11.43 -0.98 21.75
N GLU A 423 -11.48 -2.14 21.06
CA GLU A 423 -10.31 -3.00 20.86
C GLU A 423 -9.19 -2.31 20.07
N LEU A 424 -9.55 -1.39 19.16
CA LEU A 424 -8.56 -0.58 18.43
C LEU A 424 -7.94 0.49 19.34
N ALA A 425 -8.75 1.16 20.15
CA ALA A 425 -8.27 2.15 21.11
C ALA A 425 -7.34 1.51 22.17
N ASP A 426 -7.73 0.37 22.74
CA ASP A 426 -6.92 -0.40 23.68
C ASP A 426 -5.59 -0.81 23.06
N PHE A 427 -5.60 -1.29 21.81
CA PHE A 427 -4.38 -1.64 21.09
C PHE A 427 -3.42 -0.46 20.91
N ILE A 428 -3.94 0.74 20.63
CA ILE A 428 -3.15 1.97 20.47
C ILE A 428 -2.55 2.39 21.82
N GLN A 429 -3.34 2.33 22.89
CA GLN A 429 -2.85 2.62 24.24
C GLN A 429 -1.79 1.61 24.69
N ASP A 430 -2.00 0.31 24.47
CA ASP A 430 -1.05 -0.77 24.76
C ASP A 430 0.29 -0.59 24.03
N ALA A 431 0.26 -0.03 22.81
CA ALA A 431 1.47 0.22 22.03
C ALA A 431 2.38 1.26 22.68
N VAL A 432 1.83 2.21 23.46
CA VAL A 432 2.59 3.29 24.11
C VAL A 432 2.78 3.12 25.61
N LEU A 433 1.90 2.38 26.31
CA LEU A 433 1.79 2.38 27.77
C LEU A 433 3.11 2.08 28.51
N LEU A 434 3.96 1.25 27.91
CA LEU A 434 5.23 0.80 28.49
C LEU A 434 6.44 1.17 27.62
N ARG A 435 6.29 2.14 26.72
CA ARG A 435 7.32 2.44 25.70
C ARG A 435 7.52 3.94 25.56
N THR A 436 8.73 4.37 25.87
CA THR A 436 9.14 5.77 25.71
C THR A 436 9.62 6.09 24.30
N ASN A 437 9.88 5.07 23.47
CA ASN A 437 10.37 5.18 22.11
C ASN A 437 9.27 5.12 21.04
N VAL A 438 7.99 5.21 21.42
CA VAL A 438 6.85 5.18 20.50
C VAL A 438 5.96 6.40 20.73
N LYS A 439 5.70 7.15 19.66
CA LYS A 439 4.67 8.21 19.59
C LYS A 439 3.62 7.87 18.55
N ILE A 440 2.35 8.11 18.87
CA ILE A 440 1.24 7.89 17.94
C ILE A 440 0.33 9.12 17.91
N CYS A 441 0.14 9.67 16.72
CA CYS A 441 -0.89 10.66 16.44
C CYS A 441 -2.08 9.95 15.80
N VAL A 442 -3.26 10.07 16.42
CA VAL A 442 -4.49 9.41 15.96
C VAL A 442 -5.54 10.43 15.58
N ALA A 443 -6.35 10.12 14.57
CA ALA A 443 -7.49 10.95 14.19
C ALA A 443 -8.79 10.17 14.11
N SER A 444 -9.87 10.73 14.67
CA SER A 444 -11.20 10.11 14.67
C SER A 444 -12.32 11.13 14.80
N ARG A 445 -13.57 10.68 14.63
CA ARG A 445 -14.74 11.40 15.13
C ARG A 445 -14.80 11.37 16.67
N PRO A 446 -15.48 12.33 17.31
CA PRO A 446 -15.76 12.32 18.75
C PRO A 446 -16.87 11.31 19.07
N TRP A 447 -16.63 10.03 18.81
CA TRP A 447 -17.49 8.96 19.28
C TRP A 447 -17.14 8.65 20.73
N LEU A 448 -18.14 8.29 21.54
CA LEU A 448 -17.97 8.04 22.98
C LEU A 448 -16.80 7.11 23.29
N VAL A 449 -16.62 6.04 22.50
CA VAL A 449 -15.50 5.10 22.66
C VAL A 449 -14.12 5.74 22.56
N PHE A 450 -13.95 6.73 21.68
CA PHE A 450 -12.69 7.45 21.51
C PHE A 450 -12.57 8.64 22.46
N GLU A 451 -13.68 9.25 22.86
CA GLU A 451 -13.71 10.25 23.94
C GLU A 451 -13.27 9.60 25.26
N ASP A 452 -13.87 8.47 25.63
CA ASP A 452 -13.51 7.72 26.83
C ASP A 452 -12.02 7.33 26.84
N ALA A 453 -11.48 6.94 25.67
CA ALA A 453 -10.09 6.54 25.52
C ALA A 453 -9.09 7.72 25.50
N PHE A 454 -9.42 8.84 24.85
CA PHE A 454 -8.41 9.84 24.46
C PHE A 454 -8.67 11.26 24.95
N GLN A 455 -9.85 11.60 25.47
CA GLN A 455 -10.20 13.00 25.83
C GLN A 455 -9.30 13.65 26.89
N ARG A 456 -8.56 12.84 27.68
CA ARG A 456 -7.64 13.31 28.72
C ARG A 456 -6.20 13.45 28.23
N LEU A 457 -5.94 13.08 26.99
CA LEU A 457 -4.62 13.16 26.34
C LEU A 457 -4.52 14.48 25.57
N PRO A 458 -3.29 14.90 25.20
CA PRO A 458 -3.10 16.03 24.30
C PRO A 458 -3.96 15.91 23.06
N SER A 459 -4.78 16.93 22.78
CA SER A 459 -5.77 16.84 21.71
C SER A 459 -6.02 18.16 21.00
N LEU A 460 -6.52 18.02 19.77
CA LEU A 460 -6.87 19.12 18.89
C LEU A 460 -8.22 18.88 18.25
N ARG A 461 -9.11 19.87 18.35
CA ARG A 461 -10.44 19.83 17.75
C ARG A 461 -10.49 20.68 16.49
N LEU A 462 -10.45 20.02 15.34
CA LEU A 462 -10.20 20.69 14.05
C LEU A 462 -11.32 21.65 13.61
N GLU A 463 -12.58 21.40 13.95
CA GLU A 463 -13.70 22.26 13.52
C GLU A 463 -13.70 23.66 14.13
N VAL A 464 -12.93 23.89 15.20
CA VAL A 464 -12.78 25.21 15.83
C VAL A 464 -11.73 26.06 15.09
N LEU A 465 -10.88 25.40 14.29
CA LEU A 465 -9.65 25.94 13.72
C LEU A 465 -9.74 26.27 12.24
N THR A 466 -10.74 25.73 11.54
CA THR A 466 -10.81 25.78 10.09
C THR A 466 -11.36 27.09 9.52
N SER A 467 -11.77 28.07 10.33
CA SER A 467 -12.39 29.31 9.80
C SER A 467 -11.45 30.12 8.91
N ALA A 468 -10.19 30.31 9.30
CA ALA A 468 -9.21 31.01 8.48
C ALA A 468 -8.87 30.24 7.19
N ASP A 469 -8.78 28.91 7.31
CA ASP A 469 -8.48 28.00 6.20
C ASP A 469 -9.62 27.94 5.19
N ILE A 470 -10.86 27.93 5.67
CA ILE A 470 -12.07 28.02 4.87
C ILE A 470 -12.07 29.34 4.10
N TYR A 471 -11.76 30.46 4.75
CA TYR A 471 -11.67 31.76 4.09
C TYR A 471 -10.66 31.74 2.94
N LEU A 472 -9.45 31.22 3.20
CA LEU A 472 -8.41 31.09 2.18
C LEU A 472 -8.89 30.23 1.01
N PHE A 473 -9.47 29.06 1.29
CA PHE A 473 -10.00 28.15 0.27
C PHE A 473 -11.11 28.80 -0.57
N VAL A 474 -12.08 29.45 0.07
CA VAL A 474 -13.20 30.13 -0.61
C VAL A 474 -12.66 31.24 -1.50
N THR A 475 -11.77 32.07 -0.98
CA THR A 475 -11.14 33.17 -1.72
C THR A 475 -10.40 32.64 -2.93
N GLU A 476 -9.53 31.64 -2.78
CA GLU A 476 -8.76 31.08 -3.89
C GLU A 476 -9.67 30.48 -4.97
N LYS A 477 -10.70 29.72 -4.58
CA LYS A 477 -11.63 29.10 -5.54
C LYS A 477 -12.49 30.11 -6.29
N LEU A 478 -13.01 31.13 -5.59
CA LEU A 478 -13.82 32.16 -6.23
C LEU A 478 -12.96 33.08 -7.08
N CYS A 479 -11.82 33.58 -6.58
CA CYS A 479 -10.88 34.41 -7.35
C CYS A 479 -10.20 33.66 -8.51
N GLY A 480 -10.18 32.32 -8.49
CA GLY A 480 -9.79 31.51 -9.64
C GLY A 480 -10.80 31.54 -10.80
N ASN A 481 -12.02 32.04 -10.57
CA ASN A 481 -13.05 32.16 -11.60
C ASN A 481 -13.03 33.55 -12.26
N ARG A 482 -12.98 33.57 -13.59
CA ARG A 482 -12.92 34.82 -14.37
C ARG A 482 -14.11 35.76 -14.12
N MET A 483 -15.33 35.23 -14.00
CA MET A 483 -16.53 36.05 -13.79
C MET A 483 -16.55 36.66 -12.38
N PHE A 484 -16.09 35.92 -11.38
CA PHE A 484 -15.97 36.44 -10.03
C PHE A 484 -14.92 37.56 -9.93
N LEU A 485 -13.79 37.45 -10.65
CA LEU A 485 -12.80 38.53 -10.71
C LEU A 485 -13.37 39.82 -11.31
N GLU A 486 -14.20 39.71 -12.34
CA GLU A 486 -14.88 40.88 -12.91
C GLU A 486 -15.92 41.46 -11.94
N LEU A 487 -16.70 40.62 -11.25
CA LEU A 487 -17.61 41.06 -10.19
C LEU A 487 -16.86 41.75 -9.04
N GLN A 488 -15.72 41.20 -8.61
CA GLN A 488 -14.90 41.78 -7.54
C GLN A 488 -14.33 43.14 -7.93
N LYS A 489 -13.96 43.34 -9.22
CA LYS A 489 -13.54 44.66 -9.71
C LYS A 489 -14.68 45.68 -9.68
N LEU A 490 -15.89 45.26 -10.02
CA LEU A 490 -17.07 46.13 -10.10
C LEU A 490 -17.68 46.40 -8.71
N GLN A 491 -17.65 45.42 -7.82
CA GLN A 491 -18.31 45.39 -6.52
C GLN A 491 -17.41 44.73 -5.45
N PRO A 492 -16.29 45.39 -5.06
CA PRO A 492 -15.28 44.78 -4.20
C PRO A 492 -15.76 44.52 -2.77
N GLN A 493 -16.58 45.42 -2.20
CA GLN A 493 -17.10 45.26 -0.84
C GLN A 493 -18.10 44.11 -0.77
N GLU A 494 -18.93 43.97 -1.80
CA GLU A 494 -19.95 42.93 -1.84
C GLU A 494 -19.33 41.55 -2.04
N ALA A 495 -18.30 41.45 -2.88
CA ALA A 495 -17.54 40.22 -3.11
C ALA A 495 -16.84 39.73 -1.84
N GLU A 496 -16.21 40.64 -1.10
CA GLU A 496 -15.56 40.34 0.18
C GLU A 496 -16.57 39.88 1.24
N CYS A 497 -17.72 40.54 1.29
CA CYS A 497 -18.79 40.16 2.20
C CYS A 497 -19.38 38.78 1.86
N LEU A 498 -19.54 38.44 0.58
CA LEU A 498 -19.96 37.09 0.16
C LEU A 498 -18.95 36.03 0.62
N ILE A 499 -17.65 36.26 0.45
CA ILE A 499 -16.59 35.35 0.94
C ILE A 499 -16.70 35.17 2.46
N SER A 500 -16.89 36.26 3.20
CA SER A 500 -17.04 36.25 4.66
C SER A 500 -18.28 35.49 5.11
N GLU A 501 -19.42 35.66 4.43
CA GLU A 501 -20.68 34.96 4.73
C GLU A 501 -20.54 33.44 4.51
N VAL A 502 -19.92 33.02 3.40
CA VAL A 502 -19.63 31.59 3.11
C VAL A 502 -18.71 31.01 4.18
N THR A 503 -17.79 31.80 4.72
CA THR A 503 -16.81 31.36 5.73
C THR A 503 -17.44 31.20 7.12
N ALA A 504 -18.38 32.08 7.49
CA ALA A 504 -18.97 32.10 8.84
C ALA A 504 -20.06 31.03 9.05
N LYS A 505 -20.83 30.72 8.00
CA LYS A 505 -21.98 29.79 8.05
C LYS A 505 -21.67 28.30 8.38
N PRO A 506 -20.57 27.66 7.92
CA PRO A 506 -20.36 26.20 7.98
C PRO A 506 -20.06 25.60 9.36
N SER A 507 -19.94 26.36 10.44
CA SER A 507 -19.52 25.84 11.76
C SER A 507 -18.28 24.92 11.70
N GLY A 508 -17.33 25.25 10.81
CA GLY A 508 -16.06 24.51 10.62
C GLY A 508 -16.09 23.30 9.69
N VAL A 509 -17.19 23.07 8.93
CA VAL A 509 -17.35 21.89 8.07
C VAL A 509 -16.91 22.17 6.62
N PHE A 510 -15.68 21.79 6.26
CA PHE A 510 -15.11 21.94 4.91
C PHE A 510 -15.94 21.29 3.79
N LEU A 511 -16.58 20.14 4.06
CA LEU A 511 -17.46 19.49 3.09
C LEU A 511 -18.63 20.40 2.65
N TRP A 512 -19.21 21.11 3.62
CA TRP A 512 -20.28 22.07 3.35
C TRP A 512 -19.77 23.19 2.45
N VAL A 513 -18.60 23.76 2.80
CA VAL A 513 -17.95 24.83 2.03
C VAL A 513 -17.70 24.39 0.59
N ARG A 514 -17.18 23.17 0.38
CA ARG A 514 -16.93 22.62 -0.95
C ARG A 514 -18.21 22.55 -1.80
N LEU A 515 -19.34 22.12 -1.21
CA LEU A 515 -20.62 22.04 -1.91
C LEU A 515 -21.20 23.44 -2.20
N VAL A 516 -21.08 24.38 -1.26
CA VAL A 516 -21.57 25.76 -1.43
C VAL A 516 -20.74 26.51 -2.46
N VAL A 517 -19.41 26.46 -2.39
CA VAL A 517 -18.53 27.06 -3.41
C VAL A 517 -18.83 26.48 -4.79
N ALA A 518 -19.05 25.17 -4.91
CA ALA A 518 -19.46 24.57 -6.18
C ALA A 518 -20.80 25.12 -6.69
N SER A 519 -21.77 25.33 -5.80
CA SER A 519 -23.08 25.93 -6.11
C SER A 519 -22.98 27.41 -6.53
N LEU A 520 -22.09 28.18 -5.91
CA LEU A 520 -21.82 29.57 -6.28
C LEU A 520 -21.09 29.67 -7.63
N LEU A 521 -20.11 28.79 -7.87
CA LEU A 521 -19.41 28.71 -9.17
C LEU A 521 -20.35 28.28 -10.31
N GLU A 522 -21.33 27.42 -10.03
CA GLU A 522 -22.42 27.10 -10.95
C GLU A 522 -23.26 28.36 -11.26
N GLY A 523 -23.61 29.15 -10.25
CA GLY A 523 -24.33 30.42 -10.46
C GLY A 523 -23.58 31.43 -11.31
N LEU A 524 -22.29 31.62 -11.03
CA LEU A 524 -21.42 32.48 -11.83
C LEU A 524 -21.35 32.06 -13.29
N ARG A 525 -21.37 30.76 -13.56
CA ARG A 525 -21.41 30.22 -14.94
C ARG A 525 -22.75 30.49 -15.60
N ASP A 526 -23.84 30.43 -14.84
CA ASP A 526 -25.20 30.62 -15.33
C ASP A 526 -25.58 32.12 -15.43
N GLY A 527 -24.68 33.02 -15.00
CA GLY A 527 -24.81 34.47 -15.16
C GLY A 527 -25.38 35.20 -13.95
N ASP A 528 -25.41 34.55 -12.78
CA ASP A 528 -25.94 35.13 -11.55
C ASP A 528 -25.18 36.39 -11.13
N SER A 529 -25.93 37.41 -10.70
CA SER A 529 -25.37 38.60 -10.06
C SER A 529 -24.92 38.29 -8.63
N ILE A 530 -24.20 39.22 -8.00
CA ILE A 530 -23.77 39.03 -6.61
C ILE A 530 -24.94 38.90 -5.63
N GLN A 531 -26.08 39.51 -5.95
CA GLN A 531 -27.29 39.41 -5.14
C GLN A 531 -27.91 38.01 -5.26
N ASP A 532 -28.01 37.48 -6.48
CA ASP A 532 -28.50 36.11 -6.72
C ASP A 532 -27.63 35.07 -5.99
N LEU A 533 -26.31 35.27 -6.00
CA LEU A 533 -25.35 34.43 -5.26
C LEU A 533 -25.56 34.48 -3.75
N ARG A 534 -25.85 35.66 -3.17
CA ARG A 534 -26.18 35.80 -1.75
C ARG A 534 -27.52 35.18 -1.39
N GLU A 535 -28.54 35.38 -2.22
CA GLU A 535 -29.86 34.77 -2.02
C GLU A 535 -29.74 33.24 -2.03
N ARG A 536 -28.98 32.69 -2.98
CA ARG A 536 -28.62 31.28 -3.01
C ARG A 536 -27.91 30.84 -1.73
N LEU A 537 -26.94 31.61 -1.23
CA LEU A 537 -26.23 31.29 0.00
C LEU A 537 -27.17 31.28 1.22
N LEU A 538 -28.04 32.27 1.36
CA LEU A 538 -29.01 32.40 2.46
C LEU A 538 -29.93 31.18 2.52
N GLU A 539 -30.38 30.75 1.36
CA GLU A 539 -31.23 29.60 1.15
C GLU A 539 -30.61 28.26 1.58
N LEU A 540 -29.28 28.13 1.55
CA LEU A 540 -28.61 26.88 1.90
C LEU A 540 -28.58 26.69 3.44
N PRO A 541 -29.01 25.53 3.96
CA PRO A 541 -28.99 25.27 5.40
C PRO A 541 -27.54 25.11 5.89
N SER A 542 -27.25 25.47 7.13
CA SER A 542 -25.93 25.29 7.76
C SER A 542 -25.60 23.85 8.16
N ASP A 543 -26.61 22.98 8.21
CA ASP A 543 -26.49 21.56 8.51
C ASP A 543 -26.29 20.72 7.24
N LEU A 544 -25.36 19.75 7.28
CA LEU A 544 -25.03 18.91 6.13
C LEU A 544 -26.20 18.02 5.69
N GLU A 545 -26.95 17.43 6.61
CA GLU A 545 -28.06 16.54 6.24
C GLU A 545 -29.16 17.33 5.54
N ARG A 546 -29.52 18.49 6.08
CA ARG A 546 -30.47 19.40 5.43
C ARG A 546 -29.97 19.90 4.09
N LEU A 547 -28.66 20.12 3.94
CA LEU A 547 -28.05 20.50 2.66
C LEU A 547 -28.22 19.38 1.64
N PHE A 548 -28.01 18.12 2.03
CA PHE A 548 -28.23 16.97 1.16
C PHE A 548 -29.70 16.82 0.77
N SER A 549 -30.64 17.00 1.71
CA SER A 549 -32.08 17.03 1.40
C SER A 549 -32.37 18.09 0.33
N LYS A 550 -31.89 19.32 0.57
CA LYS A 550 -32.11 20.45 -0.35
C LYS A 550 -31.50 20.20 -1.73
N ILE A 551 -30.33 19.58 -1.81
CA ILE A 551 -29.72 19.20 -3.10
C ILE A 551 -30.62 18.24 -3.87
N LEU A 552 -31.17 17.21 -3.21
CA LEU A 552 -32.08 16.24 -3.85
C LEU A 552 -33.39 16.92 -4.27
N ASP A 553 -33.98 17.74 -3.41
CA ASP A 553 -35.28 18.40 -3.63
C ASP A 553 -35.22 19.49 -4.73
N GLN A 554 -34.07 20.13 -4.93
CA GLN A 554 -33.88 21.16 -5.96
C GLN A 554 -33.60 20.59 -7.36
N LEU A 555 -33.39 19.28 -7.50
CA LEU A 555 -33.22 18.68 -8.81
C LEU A 555 -34.55 18.74 -9.58
N ASN A 556 -34.48 19.12 -10.85
CA ASN A 556 -35.66 19.00 -11.71
C ASN A 556 -36.12 17.52 -11.77
N PRO A 557 -37.40 17.23 -12.00
CA PRO A 557 -37.92 15.86 -11.91
C PRO A 557 -37.18 14.85 -12.80
N ALA A 558 -36.76 15.26 -13.99
CA ALA A 558 -35.99 14.39 -14.90
C ALA A 558 -34.58 14.07 -14.36
N TYR A 559 -33.92 15.05 -13.74
CA TYR A 559 -32.58 14.88 -13.17
C TYR A 559 -32.65 14.11 -11.85
N PHE A 560 -33.69 14.34 -11.04
CA PHE A 560 -33.93 13.56 -9.84
C PHE A 560 -34.17 12.08 -10.17
N ARG A 561 -34.92 11.79 -11.24
CA ARG A 561 -35.08 10.41 -11.74
C ARG A 561 -33.75 9.76 -12.09
N GLN A 562 -32.89 10.45 -12.84
CA GLN A 562 -31.57 9.93 -13.21
C GLN A 562 -30.66 9.77 -11.98
N ALA A 563 -30.62 10.76 -11.09
CA ALA A 563 -29.87 10.72 -9.85
C ALA A 563 -30.31 9.54 -8.97
N SER A 564 -31.62 9.33 -8.84
CA SER A 564 -32.20 8.20 -8.12
C SER A 564 -31.67 6.86 -8.64
N ILE A 565 -31.64 6.67 -9.97
CA ILE A 565 -31.09 5.45 -10.57
C ILE A 565 -29.60 5.29 -10.21
N TYR A 566 -28.78 6.32 -10.41
CA TYR A 566 -27.34 6.23 -10.11
C TYR A 566 -27.06 5.96 -8.63
N LEU A 567 -27.78 6.63 -7.72
CA LEU A 567 -27.65 6.44 -6.28
C LEU A 567 -28.07 5.03 -5.85
N GLN A 568 -29.12 4.47 -6.48
CA GLN A 568 -29.54 3.09 -6.26
C GLN A 568 -28.51 2.08 -6.79
N LEU A 569 -27.95 2.28 -7.98
CA LEU A 569 -26.93 1.38 -8.55
C LEU A 569 -25.63 1.39 -7.72
N VAL A 570 -25.09 2.57 -7.41
CA VAL A 570 -23.91 2.72 -6.55
C VAL A 570 -24.21 2.21 -5.13
N GLY A 571 -25.42 2.47 -4.64
CA GLY A 571 -25.90 1.98 -3.37
C GLY A 571 -26.01 0.46 -3.33
N THR A 572 -26.44 -0.22 -4.39
CA THR A 572 -26.56 -1.68 -4.43
C THR A 572 -25.21 -2.37 -4.65
N ALA A 573 -24.27 -1.73 -5.35
CA ALA A 573 -22.95 -2.28 -5.68
C ALA A 573 -21.96 -2.38 -4.48
N HIS A 574 -22.44 -2.75 -3.28
CA HIS A 574 -21.79 -2.67 -1.96
C HIS A 574 -20.34 -3.20 -1.83
N LYS A 575 -19.81 -3.92 -2.84
CA LYS A 575 -18.46 -4.50 -2.85
C LYS A 575 -17.72 -4.34 -4.19
N ILE A 576 -18.30 -3.60 -5.15
CA ILE A 576 -17.78 -3.47 -6.51
C ILE A 576 -17.71 -1.97 -6.84
N PRO A 577 -16.51 -1.39 -6.99
CA PRO A 577 -16.40 -0.01 -7.44
C PRO A 577 -16.89 0.07 -8.90
N LEU A 578 -17.95 0.83 -9.13
CA LEU A 578 -18.50 1.04 -10.47
C LEU A 578 -17.65 2.07 -11.21
N SER A 579 -17.22 1.76 -12.43
CA SER A 579 -16.53 2.74 -13.28
C SER A 579 -17.52 3.71 -13.93
N LEU A 580 -16.99 4.82 -14.46
CA LEU A 580 -17.76 5.71 -15.33
C LEU A 580 -18.36 4.98 -16.54
N LEU A 581 -17.64 4.00 -17.08
CA LEU A 581 -18.10 3.21 -18.21
C LEU A 581 -19.27 2.31 -17.78
N ASP A 582 -19.18 1.65 -16.63
CA ASP A 582 -20.24 0.77 -16.11
C ASP A 582 -21.55 1.54 -15.94
N LEU A 583 -21.52 2.70 -15.27
CA LEU A 583 -22.71 3.52 -15.13
C LEU A 583 -23.26 4.00 -16.48
N SER A 584 -22.38 4.31 -17.45
CA SER A 584 -22.82 4.68 -18.80
C SER A 584 -23.53 3.53 -19.50
N LEU A 585 -23.08 2.29 -19.29
CA LEU A 585 -23.65 1.07 -19.86
C LEU A 585 -24.96 0.68 -19.15
N ALA A 586 -25.12 1.03 -17.87
CA ALA A 586 -26.35 0.83 -17.12
C ALA A 586 -27.54 1.64 -17.67
N GLU A 587 -27.28 2.67 -18.47
CA GLU A 587 -28.31 3.42 -19.17
C GLU A 587 -28.84 2.69 -20.41
N ASP A 588 -28.12 1.67 -20.90
CA ASP A 588 -28.58 0.85 -21.99
C ASP A 588 -29.61 -0.15 -21.45
N GLU A 589 -30.84 -0.14 -21.98
CA GLU A 589 -31.92 -1.04 -21.54
C GLU A 589 -31.46 -2.52 -21.54
N PHE A 590 -31.65 -3.22 -20.41
CA PHE A 590 -31.25 -4.62 -20.21
C PHE A 590 -31.72 -5.56 -21.35
N GLN A 591 -32.91 -5.33 -21.89
CA GLN A 591 -33.49 -6.11 -22.99
C GLN A 591 -32.70 -5.97 -24.30
N ARG A 592 -31.99 -4.86 -24.50
CA ARG A 592 -31.07 -4.67 -25.63
C ARG A 592 -29.72 -5.32 -25.37
N THR A 593 -29.35 -5.52 -24.10
CA THR A 593 -28.04 -6.06 -23.72
C THR A 593 -27.80 -7.48 -24.19
N THR A 594 -28.82 -8.35 -24.14
CA THR A 594 -28.73 -9.72 -24.67
C THR A 594 -28.53 -9.73 -26.18
N SER A 595 -29.10 -8.74 -26.89
CA SER A 595 -29.03 -8.60 -28.36
C SER A 595 -27.78 -7.90 -28.90
N PHE A 596 -26.96 -7.24 -28.06
CA PHE A 596 -25.73 -6.59 -28.53
C PHE A 596 -24.75 -7.59 -29.14
N GLN A 597 -24.12 -7.20 -30.25
CA GLN A 597 -23.02 -7.93 -30.86
C GLN A 597 -21.79 -7.91 -29.95
N ILE A 598 -21.03 -9.01 -29.95
CA ILE A 598 -19.76 -9.10 -29.23
C ILE A 598 -18.71 -8.43 -30.10
N GLN A 599 -18.44 -7.16 -29.84
CA GLN A 599 -17.43 -6.38 -30.56
C GLN A 599 -16.79 -5.37 -29.60
N PRO A 600 -15.44 -5.27 -29.57
CA PRO A 600 -14.77 -4.27 -28.77
C PRO A 600 -15.20 -2.85 -29.13
N MET A 601 -15.50 -2.04 -28.12
CA MET A 601 -15.79 -0.62 -28.26
C MET A 601 -14.52 0.13 -28.68
N SER A 602 -14.67 1.13 -29.55
CA SER A 602 -13.54 1.96 -29.94
C SER A 602 -13.06 2.82 -28.76
N PRO A 603 -11.76 3.16 -28.67
CA PRO A 603 -11.25 4.04 -27.62
C PRO A 603 -11.98 5.40 -27.57
N ASP A 604 -12.37 5.92 -28.74
CA ASP A 604 -13.09 7.19 -28.86
C ASP A 604 -14.50 7.10 -28.26
N GLU A 605 -15.20 5.98 -28.46
CA GLU A 605 -16.52 5.76 -27.88
C GLU A 605 -16.43 5.60 -26.35
N VAL A 606 -15.44 4.86 -25.84
CA VAL A 606 -15.20 4.75 -24.39
C VAL A 606 -14.94 6.14 -23.78
N SER A 607 -14.08 6.94 -24.40
CA SER A 607 -13.77 8.30 -23.96
C SER A 607 -15.01 9.20 -23.97
N PHE A 608 -15.81 9.14 -25.04
CA PHE A 608 -17.05 9.91 -25.15
C PHE A 608 -18.08 9.52 -24.07
N ARG A 609 -18.30 8.22 -23.85
CA ARG A 609 -19.26 7.73 -22.85
C ARG A 609 -18.83 8.07 -21.43
N THR A 610 -17.55 7.88 -21.10
CA THR A 610 -17.02 8.18 -19.76
C THR A 610 -17.07 9.67 -19.46
N GLU A 611 -16.68 10.54 -20.39
CA GLU A 611 -16.78 12.00 -20.21
C GLU A 611 -18.24 12.47 -20.14
N THR A 612 -19.14 11.88 -20.93
CA THR A 612 -20.58 12.16 -20.85
C THR A 612 -21.14 11.76 -19.48
N MET A 613 -20.81 10.57 -18.99
CA MET A 613 -21.25 10.09 -17.68
C MET A 613 -20.68 10.96 -16.55
N ARG A 614 -19.42 11.39 -16.63
CA ARG A 614 -18.81 12.32 -15.66
C ARG A 614 -19.61 13.63 -15.55
N ARG A 615 -20.03 14.19 -16.70
CA ARG A 615 -20.89 15.40 -16.74
C ARG A 615 -22.30 15.15 -16.19
N ARG A 616 -22.88 13.98 -16.46
CA ARG A 616 -24.18 13.58 -15.88
C ARG A 616 -24.09 13.46 -14.37
N LEU A 617 -23.10 12.76 -13.83
CA LEU A 617 -22.91 12.67 -12.38
C LEU A 617 -22.75 14.05 -11.74
N SER A 618 -21.94 14.93 -12.34
CA SER A 618 -21.75 16.30 -11.85
C SER A 618 -23.06 17.08 -11.78
N SER A 619 -23.88 17.03 -12.83
CA SER A 619 -25.14 17.79 -12.92
C SER A 619 -26.33 17.15 -12.18
N ARG A 620 -26.42 15.82 -12.11
CA ARG A 620 -27.55 15.08 -11.51
C ARG A 620 -27.33 14.80 -10.03
N CYS A 621 -26.09 14.52 -9.63
CA CYS A 621 -25.79 14.20 -8.24
C CYS A 621 -25.24 15.41 -7.47
N LYS A 622 -24.89 16.52 -8.15
CA LYS A 622 -24.44 17.79 -7.56
C LYS A 622 -23.43 17.62 -6.40
N GLY A 623 -22.47 16.72 -6.57
CA GLY A 623 -21.44 16.44 -5.58
C GLY A 623 -21.82 15.43 -4.50
N LEU A 624 -22.95 14.72 -4.58
CA LEU A 624 -23.21 13.58 -3.70
C LEU A 624 -22.38 12.34 -4.08
N LEU A 625 -22.09 12.20 -5.37
CA LEU A 625 -21.15 11.22 -5.92
C LEU A 625 -19.94 11.97 -6.51
N GLU A 626 -18.76 11.36 -6.40
CA GLU A 626 -17.52 11.84 -7.02
C GLU A 626 -16.86 10.73 -7.84
N VAL A 627 -15.91 11.16 -8.68
CA VAL A 627 -15.12 10.29 -9.54
C VAL A 627 -13.68 10.31 -9.04
N THR A 628 -13.12 9.14 -8.76
CA THR A 628 -11.74 8.97 -8.30
C THR A 628 -10.98 8.00 -9.19
N TRP A 629 -9.67 8.17 -9.27
CA TRP A 629 -8.80 7.23 -9.97
C TRP A 629 -8.54 6.01 -9.06
N SER A 630 -8.77 4.81 -9.59
CA SER A 630 -8.44 3.57 -8.89
C SER A 630 -7.10 3.02 -9.39
N GLY A 631 -6.11 2.97 -8.50
CA GLY A 631 -4.84 2.31 -8.75
C GLY A 631 -4.99 0.81 -9.04
N GLU A 632 -6.02 0.14 -8.49
CA GLU A 632 -6.25 -1.31 -8.70
C GLU A 632 -6.50 -1.69 -10.14
N THR A 633 -7.34 -0.87 -10.79
CA THR A 633 -7.97 -1.19 -12.07
C THR A 633 -7.49 -0.27 -13.18
N GLY A 634 -6.74 0.80 -12.84
CA GLY A 634 -6.25 1.79 -13.80
C GLY A 634 -7.40 2.51 -14.51
N ILE A 635 -8.53 2.70 -13.82
CA ILE A 635 -9.73 3.35 -14.36
C ILE A 635 -10.36 4.27 -13.32
N PHE A 636 -11.18 5.20 -13.80
CA PHE A 636 -11.97 6.09 -12.96
C PHE A 636 -13.21 5.37 -12.41
N ILE A 637 -13.33 5.34 -11.08
CA ILE A 637 -14.44 4.74 -10.33
C ILE A 637 -15.32 5.82 -9.71
N VAL A 638 -16.57 5.46 -9.44
CA VAL A 638 -17.59 6.33 -8.87
C VAL A 638 -17.87 5.90 -7.44
N GLN A 639 -17.81 6.86 -6.53
CA GLN A 639 -18.01 6.66 -5.10
C GLN A 639 -18.79 7.82 -4.49
N TYR A 640 -19.24 7.69 -3.25
CA TYR A 640 -19.81 8.82 -2.50
C TYR A 640 -18.73 9.86 -2.23
N LEU A 641 -19.06 11.16 -2.37
CA LEU A 641 -18.13 12.27 -2.11
C LEU A 641 -17.50 12.18 -0.72
N HIS A 642 -18.29 11.74 0.26
CA HIS A 642 -17.83 11.60 1.64
C HIS A 642 -18.68 10.55 2.36
N ARG A 643 -18.13 9.93 3.41
CA ARG A 643 -18.85 8.98 4.27
C ARG A 643 -20.17 9.54 4.79
N THR A 644 -20.20 10.81 5.22
CA THR A 644 -21.43 11.47 5.70
C THR A 644 -22.55 11.45 4.66
N VAL A 645 -22.21 11.57 3.37
CA VAL A 645 -23.19 11.48 2.28
C VAL A 645 -23.73 10.04 2.20
N LYS A 646 -22.83 9.05 2.22
CA LYS A 646 -23.20 7.62 2.22
C LYS A 646 -24.11 7.25 3.39
N ASP A 647 -23.75 7.66 4.61
CA ASP A 647 -24.49 7.39 5.83
C ASP A 647 -25.89 8.03 5.78
N TYR A 648 -25.98 9.30 5.35
CA TYR A 648 -27.26 10.01 5.21
C TYR A 648 -28.17 9.36 4.17
N LEU A 649 -27.66 9.05 2.98
CA LEU A 649 -28.47 8.46 1.90
C LEU A 649 -28.98 7.06 2.25
N ARG A 650 -28.28 6.31 3.11
CA ARG A 650 -28.67 4.97 3.57
C ARG A 650 -29.72 4.96 4.67
N ARG A 651 -30.05 6.10 5.28
CA ARG A 651 -31.13 6.16 6.27
C ARG A 651 -32.46 5.76 5.64
N ALA A 652 -33.27 5.02 6.37
CA ALA A 652 -34.47 4.38 5.81
C ALA A 652 -35.51 5.37 5.27
N ASP A 653 -35.63 6.55 5.86
CA ASP A 653 -36.46 7.67 5.41
C ASP A 653 -35.95 8.27 4.11
N ILE A 654 -34.65 8.56 4.03
CA ILE A 654 -34.01 9.16 2.86
C ILE A 654 -33.96 8.17 1.68
N TRP A 655 -33.64 6.92 1.95
CA TRP A 655 -33.61 5.88 0.91
C TRP A 655 -34.98 5.67 0.26
N ARG A 656 -36.07 5.76 1.03
CA ARG A 656 -37.44 5.75 0.49
C ARG A 656 -37.70 6.92 -0.45
N HIS A 657 -37.23 8.11 -0.11
CA HIS A 657 -37.33 9.28 -0.98
C HIS A 657 -36.51 9.10 -2.27
N ILE A 658 -35.28 8.59 -2.19
CA ILE A 658 -34.46 8.29 -3.36
C ILE A 658 -35.18 7.30 -4.27
N ILE A 659 -35.69 6.18 -3.74
CA ILE A 659 -36.43 5.18 -4.53
C ILE A 659 -37.63 5.81 -5.23
N SER A 660 -38.35 6.74 -4.58
CA SER A 660 -39.52 7.39 -5.16
C SER A 660 -39.23 8.24 -6.41
N GLY A 661 -37.96 8.59 -6.66
CA GLY A 661 -37.56 9.37 -7.83
C GLY A 661 -37.59 8.61 -9.16
N ALA A 662 -37.60 7.28 -9.14
CA ALA A 662 -37.61 6.44 -10.33
C ALA A 662 -38.75 5.42 -10.31
N GLU A 663 -39.18 4.98 -11.50
CA GLU A 663 -40.10 3.85 -11.62
C GLU A 663 -39.47 2.59 -11.00
N PRO A 664 -40.25 1.70 -10.38
CA PRO A 664 -39.71 0.49 -9.75
C PRO A 664 -38.88 -0.33 -10.75
N PHE A 665 -37.60 -0.52 -10.43
CA PHE A 665 -36.70 -1.39 -11.18
C PHE A 665 -35.91 -2.27 -10.20
N ASN A 666 -35.27 -3.31 -10.72
CA ASN A 666 -34.37 -4.15 -9.94
C ASN A 666 -32.92 -3.70 -10.20
N PRO A 667 -32.23 -3.04 -9.25
CA PRO A 667 -30.86 -2.59 -9.43
C PRO A 667 -29.88 -3.74 -9.71
N ASP A 668 -30.06 -4.90 -9.07
CA ASP A 668 -29.21 -6.08 -9.29
C ASP A 668 -29.31 -6.57 -10.73
N LEU A 669 -30.51 -6.55 -11.31
CA LEU A 669 -30.73 -6.92 -12.71
C LEU A 669 -30.04 -5.95 -13.68
N ILE A 670 -30.12 -4.64 -13.42
CA ILE A 670 -29.42 -3.64 -14.23
C ILE A 670 -27.91 -3.85 -14.14
N LEU A 671 -27.37 -4.02 -12.92
CA LEU A 671 -25.94 -4.27 -12.71
C LEU A 671 -25.47 -5.54 -13.44
N ALA A 672 -26.25 -6.64 -13.37
CA ALA A 672 -25.94 -7.85 -14.11
C ALA A 672 -25.90 -7.61 -15.63
N GLY A 673 -26.84 -6.82 -16.15
CA GLY A 673 -26.84 -6.38 -17.55
C GLY A 673 -25.63 -5.54 -17.90
N THR A 674 -25.32 -4.54 -17.09
CA THR A 674 -24.13 -3.68 -17.24
C THR A 674 -22.86 -4.50 -17.34
N PHE A 675 -22.65 -5.45 -16.43
CA PHE A 675 -21.44 -6.29 -16.45
C PHE A 675 -21.40 -7.21 -17.67
N LEU A 676 -22.55 -7.75 -18.09
CA LEU A 676 -22.64 -8.50 -19.34
C LEU A 676 -22.32 -7.61 -20.56
N HIS A 677 -22.80 -6.37 -20.58
CA HIS A 677 -22.52 -5.43 -21.66
C HIS A 677 -21.02 -5.12 -21.71
N ALA A 678 -20.43 -4.78 -20.56
CA ALA A 678 -19.00 -4.51 -20.43
C ALA A 678 -18.16 -5.66 -20.99
N MET A 679 -18.52 -6.93 -20.72
CA MET A 679 -17.82 -8.08 -21.32
C MET A 679 -17.87 -8.10 -22.85
N LYS A 680 -19.02 -7.76 -23.45
CA LYS A 680 -19.19 -7.82 -24.90
C LYS A 680 -18.35 -6.77 -25.62
N VAL A 681 -18.04 -5.67 -24.93
CA VAL A 681 -17.41 -4.48 -25.52
C VAL A 681 -15.99 -4.22 -25.06
N MET A 682 -15.50 -4.93 -24.03
CA MET A 682 -14.12 -4.80 -23.58
C MET A 682 -13.19 -5.72 -24.38
N THR A 683 -11.98 -5.23 -24.68
CA THR A 683 -10.87 -6.06 -25.15
C THR A 683 -10.48 -7.05 -24.04
N LEU A 684 -10.72 -8.34 -24.30
CA LEU A 684 -10.49 -9.41 -23.32
C LEU A 684 -9.00 -9.55 -23.01
N SER A 685 -8.61 -9.24 -21.77
CA SER A 685 -7.37 -9.71 -21.17
C SER A 685 -7.66 -10.82 -20.15
N ARG A 686 -6.63 -11.59 -19.78
CA ARG A 686 -6.76 -12.71 -18.82
C ARG A 686 -7.20 -12.24 -17.43
N ASP A 687 -6.88 -11.00 -17.06
CA ASP A 687 -7.26 -10.39 -15.78
C ASP A 687 -8.69 -9.83 -15.80
N THR A 688 -9.12 -9.27 -16.93
CA THR A 688 -10.51 -8.80 -17.13
C THR A 688 -11.52 -9.94 -16.92
N PHE A 689 -11.16 -11.15 -17.37
CA PHE A 689 -12.03 -12.34 -17.24
C PHE A 689 -12.18 -12.85 -15.80
N LYS A 690 -11.11 -12.82 -14.99
CA LYS A 690 -11.18 -13.23 -13.56
C LYS A 690 -12.01 -12.24 -12.74
N THR A 691 -11.80 -10.95 -12.99
CA THR A 691 -12.52 -9.85 -12.37
C THR A 691 -14.01 -9.93 -12.69
N PHE A 692 -14.38 -10.24 -13.95
CA PHE A 692 -15.77 -10.50 -14.33
C PHE A 692 -16.41 -11.64 -13.52
N TRP A 693 -15.79 -12.82 -13.45
CA TRP A 693 -16.39 -13.96 -12.74
C TRP A 693 -16.50 -13.74 -11.24
N LYS A 694 -15.62 -12.93 -10.66
CA LYS A 694 -15.75 -12.48 -9.26
C LYS A 694 -17.00 -11.62 -9.09
N TYR A 695 -17.29 -10.70 -10.02
CA TYR A 695 -18.41 -9.77 -9.96
C TYR A 695 -19.74 -10.41 -10.33
N PHE A 696 -19.79 -11.21 -11.39
CA PHE A 696 -21.00 -11.92 -11.81
C PHE A 696 -21.53 -12.85 -10.72
N LYS A 697 -20.64 -13.52 -9.97
CA LYS A 697 -21.01 -14.36 -8.82
C LYS A 697 -21.59 -13.58 -7.63
N LEU A 698 -21.36 -12.26 -7.54
CA LEU A 698 -21.92 -11.43 -6.47
C LEU A 698 -23.31 -10.90 -6.83
N CYS A 699 -23.70 -10.96 -8.10
CA CYS A 699 -25.03 -10.57 -8.59
C CYS A 699 -26.01 -11.74 -8.68
N LEU A 700 -25.53 -12.99 -8.50
CA LEU A 700 -26.32 -14.21 -8.37
C LEU A 700 -26.53 -14.52 -6.88
#